data_AF-A0A954E8W5-F1
#
_entry.id   AF-A0A954E8W5-F1
#
_cell.length_a   1.000
_cell.length_b   1.000
_cell.length_c   1.000
_cell.angle_alpha   90.00
_cell.angle_beta   90.00
_cell.angle_gamma   90.00
#
_symmetry.space_group_name_H-M   'P 1'
#
loop_
_entity.id
_entity.type
_entity.pdbx_description
1 polymer ?
#
loop_
_entity_poly.entity_id
_entity_poly.type
_entity_poly.pdbx_seq_one_letter_code
_entity_poly.pdbx_strand_id
1 'polypeptide(L)'
;MNWKQSQFTWQRHFSLLGLLVLWGMCCGSPVLAQAARPIAYWGFGQEESTPLESHGGVHRDVPGPRPDVYPDFTPDNTAVRLDGKGARFTFDDPGENSPFDFTNGDAITLEAWVRITQINEGDNVYIVGKGRTGNPRFAKDNQNWALRLRRLDGRINISFLFSSVLPNQARPQGESNWHRWTSDRGFKQGDEWHHVAIAYRFGEPESIVGVIDGTEVSGQWDAGGPTRNPPTVDNDAIWIGSALGGSPSNSLRGDLDEVAIYRTAVPAETLKSRYRGPQQSLTVLPLPEEMPELGSLAPGVVQVTLHEGMPTHFRWLNEGESVSEPRVSWQTESFLLDGVPQKYDDWGIRESWNGPVLVRMAADVSLTPGTHRFLMRVRGLSRLWVNGQLVARGKPMVGSQNGFEPITPPTPAPKPGLRIARHRQQEVFGEARIESAEKTRIVLEMIVGGRDFRVDPGEACVAIETADGAAFQLLHPAGGQLLLTDPIVTSLLATGQQEMMILNDQRRRLAALSQNSFWDKRHQIARDWVKQHPAPAVPAHTNAQHPIDAFLAAKIQLALEATAQTPPDEVQLFHRNVLPILRDHCFRCHGDKVQGGLRLDTAEAAKKGGDSGLPAIHARSLEESELIRRVRSTSPEERMPPGGDGLTAAQIAILEDWIGRGAPWPAVPVSAEMVELSPLSDDATFLRRVYLDTVGVIPTAREARDFQRESSPEKRLHVIDRLLADDRWADHWTGYWLDVLAENPTLINASLNTTGPFRWFVYDSLRDNKPFDRFVTELILMRGSAHEGGSAGFGIAANNDSPLAAKGQILAGAFQGMELQCARCHDSPYHSTTQRDLYSLAAMLARKPLTVPASSRVPSAFFENQLRHSLIQVTLKPGEPVSPLWPFAEQTGSVDDASLRELLREPDDTREKLAALITSPRNQRFAEVIVNRVWRRLIGSGLVDSPDDWEGKTASHPDLLKWLARDFVAHGYDLKHLSRQILTSQLYQRQARTSPAPGSAELQFFVAPERRRMSAEQLVDSLLVAVGKPMDVEEMTFAPEGGTRSEYRQTLGVPDRAWKFTSLGNERDRPSLSLPRARALADILEAFGWDGARQSPRTDREVDPNVLQAGVLQNSDASVLLTRVTEGSGLSEIALQAGTPEELVDQLYWSILNRPPRNEERTLLASLLAEGFPRRLLPESEWKLPQPVEPLPVVTWSNHVQPEANSIAVLMEQRARGGPPADPRFRPEWREAYEDASWSLLNLSEFVWIP
;
A
#
# COMPACT_ATOMS: atom_id res chain seq x y z
N MET A 1 49.03 -2.95 54.72
CA MET A 1 50.34 -3.25 55.35
C MET A 1 50.64 -4.72 55.11
N ASN A 2 51.83 -5.22 54.77
CA ASN A 2 53.15 -4.74 54.30
C ASN A 2 54.17 -5.79 54.83
N TRP A 3 55.35 -6.05 54.25
CA TRP A 3 55.84 -6.03 52.86
C TRP A 3 57.30 -6.55 52.88
N LYS A 4 57.78 -7.23 51.82
CA LYS A 4 59.24 -7.47 51.52
C LYS A 4 60.02 -8.33 52.57
N GLN A 5 61.27 -8.82 52.38
CA GLN A 5 62.21 -8.79 51.22
C GLN A 5 63.22 -9.96 51.22
N SER A 6 63.80 -10.24 50.04
CA SER A 6 65.21 -10.65 49.77
C SER A 6 65.68 -12.13 49.90
N GLN A 7 66.76 -12.40 49.13
CA GLN A 7 67.66 -13.57 49.10
C GLN A 7 67.18 -14.91 48.47
N PHE A 8 68.05 -15.85 48.06
CA PHE A 8 69.24 -15.84 47.15
C PHE A 8 69.77 -17.30 46.97
N THR A 9 70.75 -17.54 46.05
CA THR A 9 71.48 -18.84 45.81
C THR A 9 70.62 -19.94 45.14
N TRP A 10 71.08 -21.05 44.51
CA TRP A 10 72.33 -21.84 44.29
C TRP A 10 72.10 -22.68 42.99
N GLN A 11 72.93 -23.45 42.26
CA GLN A 11 74.37 -23.85 42.02
C GLN A 11 74.34 -24.53 40.57
N ARG A 12 75.31 -25.09 39.81
CA ARG A 12 76.63 -25.77 39.89
C ARG A 12 77.43 -25.61 38.56
N HIS A 13 78.57 -26.31 38.45
CA HIS A 13 79.60 -26.31 37.38
C HIS A 13 79.18 -26.83 35.98
N PHE A 14 79.41 -26.02 34.93
CA PHE A 14 79.87 -26.36 33.56
C PHE A 14 80.27 -25.04 32.84
N SER A 15 81.17 -25.08 31.85
CA SER A 15 81.48 -24.01 30.85
C SER A 15 82.05 -22.62 31.27
N LEU A 16 83.19 -22.28 30.64
CA LEU A 16 83.57 -21.07 29.84
C LEU A 16 83.11 -19.63 30.19
N LEU A 17 84.04 -18.66 30.05
CA LEU A 17 83.93 -17.27 30.54
C LEU A 17 84.90 -16.30 29.80
N GLY A 18 84.56 -15.01 29.60
CA GLY A 18 85.48 -13.95 29.13
C GLY A 18 84.81 -12.60 28.77
N LEU A 19 85.45 -11.44 29.03
CA LEU A 19 84.86 -10.09 28.89
C LEU A 19 85.94 -8.97 28.73
N LEU A 20 85.52 -7.80 28.21
CA LEU A 20 86.14 -6.44 28.28
C LEU A 20 87.13 -5.93 27.17
N VAL A 21 86.67 -4.88 26.44
CA VAL A 21 87.22 -3.48 26.40
C VAL A 21 88.15 -2.94 25.27
N LEU A 22 87.63 -1.87 24.62
CA LEU A 22 88.20 -0.65 23.96
C LEU A 22 89.16 -0.65 22.75
N TRP A 23 88.75 0.17 21.75
CA TRP A 23 89.50 0.93 20.70
C TRP A 23 90.36 0.15 19.68
N GLY A 24 90.36 0.50 18.37
CA GLY A 24 89.52 1.47 17.65
C GLY A 24 89.91 1.68 16.16
N MET A 25 89.05 2.43 15.44
CA MET A 25 89.18 2.95 14.06
C MET A 25 89.05 2.01 12.83
N CYS A 26 88.28 2.52 11.86
CA CYS A 26 88.22 2.25 10.41
C CYS A 26 87.57 0.97 9.84
N CYS A 27 86.76 1.22 8.78
CA CYS A 27 86.28 0.30 7.73
C CYS A 27 85.37 -0.88 8.12
N GLY A 28 84.05 -0.66 8.02
CA GLY A 28 83.03 -1.71 8.00
C GLY A 28 81.63 -1.15 7.74
N SER A 29 81.13 -1.24 6.51
CA SER A 29 79.83 -0.68 6.13
C SER A 29 78.66 -1.55 6.61
N PRO A 30 77.68 -1.01 7.35
CA PRO A 30 76.40 -1.69 7.52
C PRO A 30 75.59 -1.60 6.20
N VAL A 31 74.90 -2.68 5.86
CA VAL A 31 74.11 -2.76 4.62
C VAL A 31 72.88 -1.86 4.73
N LEU A 32 72.73 -0.93 3.78
CA LEU A 32 71.46 -0.24 3.53
C LEU A 32 70.41 -1.28 3.16
N ALA A 33 69.29 -1.32 3.90
CA ALA A 33 68.09 -2.00 3.43
C ALA A 33 67.64 -1.28 2.14
N GLN A 34 67.86 -1.93 1.00
CA GLN A 34 67.50 -1.38 -0.30
C GLN A 34 65.98 -1.25 -0.34
N ALA A 35 65.46 -0.02 -0.28
CA ALA A 35 64.04 0.24 -0.23
C ALA A 35 63.34 -0.48 -1.40
N ALA A 36 62.39 -1.35 -1.08
CA ALA A 36 61.61 -2.06 -2.08
C ALA A 36 60.97 -1.04 -3.01
N ARG A 37 61.21 -1.16 -4.31
CA ARG A 37 60.60 -0.28 -5.30
C ARG A 37 59.25 -0.87 -5.73
N PRO A 38 58.19 -0.06 -5.83
CA PRO A 38 56.94 -0.52 -6.38
C PRO A 38 57.11 -0.86 -7.87
N ILE A 39 56.29 -1.79 -8.36
CA ILE A 39 56.13 -2.10 -9.80
C ILE A 39 55.12 -1.17 -10.49
N ALA A 40 54.23 -0.54 -9.71
CA ALA A 40 53.42 0.60 -10.14
C ALA A 40 53.10 1.50 -8.94
N TYR A 41 53.04 2.81 -9.19
CA TYR A 41 52.91 3.83 -8.16
C TYR A 41 52.19 5.06 -8.72
N TRP A 42 51.24 5.59 -7.95
CA TRP A 42 50.41 6.73 -8.32
C TRP A 42 50.14 7.62 -7.09
N GLY A 43 50.95 8.66 -6.91
CA GLY A 43 50.76 9.74 -5.93
C GLY A 43 50.01 10.96 -6.47
N PHE A 44 49.28 10.80 -7.58
CA PHE A 44 48.34 11.73 -8.26
C PHE A 44 48.73 13.21 -8.49
N GLY A 45 49.93 13.65 -8.13
CA GLY A 45 50.47 14.98 -8.43
C GLY A 45 51.05 15.12 -9.84
N GLN A 46 51.95 16.10 -10.00
CA GLN A 46 52.62 16.33 -11.28
C GLN A 46 53.72 15.28 -11.52
N GLU A 47 53.73 14.71 -12.74
CA GLU A 47 54.52 13.54 -13.18
C GLU A 47 54.08 12.17 -12.60
N GLU A 48 53.04 11.58 -13.19
CA GLU A 48 52.79 10.13 -13.05
C GLU A 48 53.79 9.33 -13.91
N SER A 49 54.50 8.37 -13.30
CA SER A 49 55.44 7.50 -14.02
C SER A 49 54.78 6.46 -14.94
N THR A 50 53.45 6.38 -14.91
CA THR A 50 52.63 5.33 -15.52
C THR A 50 51.27 5.93 -15.90
N PRO A 51 50.93 6.05 -17.21
CA PRO A 51 49.75 6.82 -17.63
C PRO A 51 48.44 6.15 -17.24
N LEU A 52 47.53 6.93 -16.66
CA LEU A 52 46.17 6.50 -16.28
C LEU A 52 45.10 7.11 -17.20
N GLU A 53 44.14 6.31 -17.65
CA GLU A 53 42.92 6.82 -18.30
C GLU A 53 41.81 7.04 -17.26
N SER A 54 41.08 8.15 -17.35
CA SER A 54 40.09 8.60 -16.36
C SER A 54 38.65 8.36 -16.84
N HIS A 55 37.82 7.70 -16.00
CA HIS A 55 36.45 7.34 -16.35
C HIS A 55 35.46 7.77 -15.26
N GLY A 56 34.39 8.51 -15.63
CA GLY A 56 33.31 8.88 -14.72
C GLY A 56 33.60 10.14 -13.88
N GLY A 57 32.98 10.24 -12.69
CA GLY A 57 33.11 11.38 -11.77
C GLY A 57 34.45 11.41 -11.01
N VAL A 58 35.55 11.57 -11.76
CA VAL A 58 36.92 11.68 -11.25
C VAL A 58 37.32 13.14 -11.21
N HIS A 59 37.85 13.60 -10.08
CA HIS A 59 38.33 14.97 -9.89
C HIS A 59 39.76 14.94 -9.37
N ARG A 60 40.72 15.31 -10.22
CA ARG A 60 42.15 15.42 -9.84
C ARG A 60 42.40 16.71 -9.04
N ASP A 61 43.65 16.85 -8.58
CA ASP A 61 44.21 18.07 -8.00
C ASP A 61 43.47 18.56 -6.73
N VAL A 62 42.82 17.63 -6.01
CA VAL A 62 42.16 17.93 -4.73
C VAL A 62 43.17 17.90 -3.57
N PRO A 63 42.94 18.63 -2.46
CA PRO A 63 43.87 18.62 -1.33
C PRO A 63 44.04 17.23 -0.71
N GLY A 64 45.24 16.65 -0.89
CA GLY A 64 45.68 15.39 -0.26
C GLY A 64 45.95 15.54 1.25
N PRO A 65 46.67 14.59 1.87
CA PRO A 65 47.27 14.77 3.20
C PRO A 65 48.14 16.04 3.28
N ARG A 66 48.31 16.59 4.49
CA ARG A 66 49.00 17.88 4.73
C ARG A 66 50.00 17.78 5.89
N PRO A 67 51.17 18.46 5.83
CA PRO A 67 52.28 18.28 6.78
C PRO A 67 52.01 18.72 8.22
N ASP A 68 50.99 19.52 8.47
CA ASP A 68 50.55 19.92 9.81
C ASP A 68 49.87 18.77 10.58
N VAL A 69 49.30 17.79 9.84
CA VAL A 69 48.67 16.58 10.40
C VAL A 69 49.46 15.31 10.06
N TYR A 70 50.11 15.26 8.88
CA TYR A 70 50.83 14.10 8.33
C TYR A 70 52.23 14.52 7.84
N PRO A 71 53.24 14.59 8.73
CA PRO A 71 54.49 15.34 8.51
C PRO A 71 55.39 14.90 7.36
N ASP A 72 55.14 13.74 6.75
CA ASP A 72 55.96 13.20 5.64
C ASP A 72 55.52 13.69 4.25
N PHE A 73 54.39 14.43 4.15
CA PHE A 73 53.87 15.00 2.90
C PHE A 73 54.30 16.45 2.66
N THR A 74 54.28 16.91 1.41
CA THR A 74 54.56 18.31 1.07
C THR A 74 53.32 19.21 1.29
N PRO A 75 53.48 20.54 1.51
CA PRO A 75 52.36 21.46 1.71
C PRO A 75 51.40 21.56 0.52
N ASP A 76 51.93 21.30 -0.68
CA ASP A 76 51.28 21.40 -1.98
C ASP A 76 50.74 20.06 -2.52
N ASN A 77 50.87 18.95 -1.76
CA ASN A 77 50.47 17.61 -2.20
C ASN A 77 49.02 17.51 -2.72
N THR A 78 48.76 16.68 -3.73
CA THR A 78 47.46 16.58 -4.42
C THR A 78 47.00 15.15 -4.64
N ALA A 79 45.77 14.88 -4.21
CA ALA A 79 45.09 13.60 -4.35
C ALA A 79 44.06 13.60 -5.50
N VAL A 80 43.40 12.46 -5.72
CA VAL A 80 42.20 12.34 -6.57
C VAL A 80 40.95 12.13 -5.72
N ARG A 81 39.80 12.67 -6.17
CA ARG A 81 38.46 12.44 -5.62
C ARG A 81 37.58 11.64 -6.59
N LEU A 82 36.77 10.74 -6.05
CA LEU A 82 35.86 9.84 -6.76
C LEU A 82 34.42 9.96 -6.24
N ASP A 83 33.44 9.94 -7.14
CA ASP A 83 32.03 10.23 -6.81
C ASP A 83 31.17 9.04 -6.33
N GLY A 84 31.72 7.82 -6.33
CA GLY A 84 31.01 6.58 -5.97
C GLY A 84 30.06 6.01 -7.04
N LYS A 85 30.07 6.53 -8.27
CA LYS A 85 29.15 6.10 -9.36
C LYS A 85 29.91 5.48 -10.54
N GLY A 86 30.86 4.59 -10.23
CA GLY A 86 31.75 3.97 -11.23
C GLY A 86 32.95 4.82 -11.63
N ALA A 87 33.18 5.96 -10.96
CA ALA A 87 34.38 6.79 -11.10
C ALA A 87 35.65 5.99 -10.80
N ARG A 88 36.64 6.07 -11.69
CA ARG A 88 37.88 5.27 -11.62
C ARG A 88 38.98 5.79 -12.54
N PHE A 89 40.21 5.33 -12.28
CA PHE A 89 41.22 5.24 -13.33
C PHE A 89 41.35 3.81 -13.85
N THR A 90 41.84 3.66 -15.08
CA THR A 90 42.19 2.38 -15.69
C THR A 90 43.63 2.38 -16.21
N PHE A 91 44.32 1.26 -16.03
CA PHE A 91 45.63 0.97 -16.58
C PHE A 91 45.59 -0.40 -17.27
N ASP A 92 45.93 -0.46 -18.56
CA ASP A 92 45.95 -1.70 -19.32
C ASP A 92 47.13 -2.59 -18.90
N ASP A 93 46.88 -3.89 -18.78
CA ASP A 93 47.95 -4.84 -18.46
C ASP A 93 48.91 -5.04 -19.65
N PRO A 94 50.25 -5.09 -19.43
CA PRO A 94 51.22 -5.28 -20.51
C PRO A 94 51.11 -6.58 -21.34
N GLY A 95 50.35 -7.58 -20.87
CA GLY A 95 50.20 -8.88 -21.52
C GLY A 95 50.94 -10.02 -20.79
N GLU A 96 50.93 -11.20 -21.39
CA GLU A 96 51.34 -12.46 -20.75
C GLU A 96 52.71 -12.38 -20.04
N ASN A 97 52.76 -12.82 -18.78
CA ASN A 97 53.92 -12.71 -17.87
C ASN A 97 54.18 -11.25 -17.43
N SER A 98 53.09 -10.51 -17.25
CA SER A 98 53.06 -9.14 -16.75
C SER A 98 53.66 -9.04 -15.33
N PRO A 99 54.22 -7.89 -14.93
CA PRO A 99 54.59 -7.64 -13.53
C PRO A 99 53.46 -7.89 -12.54
N PHE A 100 52.21 -7.78 -12.99
CA PHE A 100 50.97 -7.92 -12.21
C PHE A 100 50.33 -9.31 -12.29
N ASP A 101 50.93 -10.24 -13.04
CA ASP A 101 50.62 -11.66 -12.96
C ASP A 101 51.33 -12.26 -11.74
N PHE A 102 50.65 -13.08 -10.95
CA PHE A 102 51.21 -13.67 -9.73
C PHE A 102 50.96 -15.18 -9.70
N THR A 103 51.87 -15.95 -9.12
CA THR A 103 51.66 -17.38 -8.84
C THR A 103 52.08 -17.76 -7.42
N ASN A 104 51.89 -19.01 -7.02
CA ASN A 104 52.29 -19.51 -5.71
C ASN A 104 53.80 -19.25 -5.45
N GLY A 105 54.12 -18.69 -4.28
CA GLY A 105 55.45 -18.26 -3.90
C GLY A 105 55.75 -16.79 -4.20
N ASP A 106 55.09 -16.17 -5.20
CA ASP A 106 55.17 -14.72 -5.40
C ASP A 106 54.53 -13.98 -4.21
N ALA A 107 55.11 -12.82 -3.88
CA ALA A 107 54.58 -11.93 -2.87
C ALA A 107 54.05 -10.64 -3.50
N ILE A 108 52.96 -10.14 -2.95
CA ILE A 108 52.34 -8.87 -3.30
C ILE A 108 52.29 -7.97 -2.06
N THR A 109 52.54 -6.68 -2.24
CA THR A 109 52.07 -5.66 -1.28
C THR A 109 51.26 -4.62 -2.05
N LEU A 110 50.13 -4.23 -1.47
CA LEU A 110 49.26 -3.15 -1.94
C LEU A 110 49.15 -2.14 -0.80
N GLU A 111 49.45 -0.87 -1.03
CA GLU A 111 49.20 0.21 -0.07
C GLU A 111 48.57 1.43 -0.75
N ALA A 112 47.87 2.25 0.03
CA ALA A 112 47.28 3.51 -0.40
C ALA A 112 47.02 4.43 0.81
N TRP A 113 46.85 5.72 0.53
CA TRP A 113 46.22 6.66 1.44
C TRP A 113 44.77 6.93 1.00
N VAL A 114 43.84 6.99 1.96
CA VAL A 114 42.40 7.05 1.69
C VAL A 114 41.67 8.01 2.62
N ARG A 115 40.65 8.72 2.10
CA ARG A 115 39.69 9.52 2.90
C ARG A 115 38.27 9.22 2.43
N ILE A 116 37.44 8.62 3.28
CA ILE A 116 36.15 8.03 2.84
C ILE A 116 34.96 8.90 3.26
N THR A 117 34.42 9.65 2.28
CA THR A 117 33.27 10.54 2.49
C THR A 117 31.94 9.80 2.67
N GLN A 118 31.74 8.65 2.01
CA GLN A 118 30.59 7.77 2.24
C GLN A 118 30.88 6.31 1.83
N ILE A 119 30.50 5.35 2.69
CA ILE A 119 30.41 3.92 2.36
C ILE A 119 29.26 3.27 3.15
N ASN A 120 28.39 2.49 2.50
CA ASN A 120 27.18 1.95 3.11
C ASN A 120 27.42 0.54 3.67
N GLU A 121 26.64 0.13 4.68
CA GLU A 121 26.82 -1.15 5.39
C GLU A 121 26.73 -2.37 4.45
N GLY A 122 27.82 -3.13 4.36
CA GLY A 122 28.00 -4.25 3.42
C GLY A 122 28.67 -3.93 2.08
N ASP A 123 28.90 -2.66 1.74
CA ASP A 123 29.62 -2.28 0.50
C ASP A 123 31.07 -2.79 0.52
N ASN A 124 31.63 -3.02 -0.68
CA ASN A 124 32.95 -3.62 -0.92
C ASN A 124 33.71 -2.77 -1.96
N VAL A 125 34.01 -1.51 -1.62
CA VAL A 125 34.59 -0.53 -2.57
C VAL A 125 36.06 -0.81 -2.87
N TYR A 126 36.48 -0.65 -4.11
CA TYR A 126 37.84 -0.97 -4.54
C TYR A 126 38.77 0.25 -4.40
N ILE A 127 39.95 0.02 -3.83
CA ILE A 127 41.06 0.98 -3.91
C ILE A 127 41.80 0.72 -5.22
N VAL A 128 42.29 -0.51 -5.41
CA VAL A 128 42.95 -0.95 -6.65
C VAL A 128 42.78 -2.47 -6.84
N GLY A 129 42.58 -2.93 -8.06
CA GLY A 129 42.51 -4.37 -8.37
C GLY A 129 42.63 -4.69 -9.85
N LYS A 130 43.02 -5.93 -10.15
CA LYS A 130 43.13 -6.49 -11.50
C LYS A 130 42.04 -7.54 -11.73
N GLY A 131 41.31 -7.42 -12.84
CA GLY A 131 40.16 -8.27 -13.14
C GLY A 131 38.82 -7.75 -12.57
N ARG A 132 37.73 -8.41 -12.96
CA ARG A 132 36.32 -8.01 -12.75
C ARG A 132 35.95 -6.65 -13.36
N THR A 133 36.59 -6.24 -14.45
CA THR A 133 36.27 -4.96 -15.13
C THR A 133 34.85 -4.95 -15.73
N GLY A 134 34.31 -6.12 -16.07
CA GLY A 134 33.04 -6.28 -16.79
C GLY A 134 33.23 -6.42 -18.32
N ASN A 135 34.47 -6.39 -18.81
CA ASN A 135 34.84 -6.67 -20.18
C ASN A 135 34.42 -8.11 -20.58
N PRO A 136 33.58 -8.30 -21.63
CA PRO A 136 33.03 -9.61 -21.99
C PRO A 136 34.05 -10.59 -22.58
N ARG A 137 35.33 -10.19 -22.74
CA ARG A 137 36.44 -11.07 -23.12
C ARG A 137 36.92 -11.98 -21.99
N PHE A 138 36.56 -11.68 -20.74
CA PHE A 138 37.03 -12.42 -19.56
C PHE A 138 35.88 -13.05 -18.76
N ALA A 139 36.21 -14.00 -17.89
CA ALA A 139 35.21 -14.67 -17.04
C ALA A 139 34.64 -13.73 -15.97
N LYS A 140 33.39 -13.95 -15.54
CA LYS A 140 32.76 -13.11 -14.49
C LYS A 140 33.42 -13.27 -13.11
N ASP A 141 34.21 -14.32 -12.93
CA ASP A 141 34.96 -14.68 -11.73
C ASP A 141 36.49 -14.55 -11.91
N ASN A 142 36.96 -13.60 -12.73
CA ASN A 142 38.38 -13.38 -13.06
C ASN A 142 39.18 -12.46 -12.10
N GLN A 143 38.91 -12.45 -10.79
CA GLN A 143 39.64 -11.52 -9.89
C GLN A 143 41.07 -11.99 -9.65
N ASN A 144 42.04 -11.36 -10.32
CA ASN A 144 43.45 -11.70 -10.14
C ASN A 144 43.90 -11.35 -8.71
N TRP A 145 43.64 -10.11 -8.28
CA TRP A 145 43.86 -9.60 -6.93
C TRP A 145 43.17 -8.22 -6.77
N ALA A 146 42.88 -7.81 -5.54
CA ALA A 146 42.36 -6.47 -5.22
C ALA A 146 42.58 -6.07 -3.75
N LEU A 147 42.98 -4.81 -3.52
CA LEU A 147 42.89 -4.11 -2.24
C LEU A 147 41.59 -3.28 -2.21
N ARG A 148 40.80 -3.46 -1.15
CA ARG A 148 39.43 -2.95 -1.05
C ARG A 148 39.14 -2.50 0.38
N LEU A 149 38.12 -1.66 0.52
CA LEU A 149 37.53 -1.31 1.81
C LEU A 149 36.14 -1.91 1.91
N ARG A 150 35.75 -2.34 3.11
CA ARG A 150 34.44 -2.94 3.36
C ARG A 150 33.84 -2.38 4.64
N ARG A 151 32.56 -2.02 4.58
CA ARG A 151 31.82 -1.51 5.74
C ARG A 151 31.18 -2.66 6.51
N LEU A 152 31.59 -2.84 7.77
CA LEU A 152 31.10 -3.90 8.68
C LEU A 152 30.85 -3.36 10.10
N ASP A 153 29.64 -3.56 10.61
CA ASP A 153 29.16 -3.13 11.94
C ASP A 153 29.30 -1.63 12.21
N GLY A 154 29.43 -0.79 11.19
CA GLY A 154 29.79 0.62 11.33
C GLY A 154 31.31 0.91 11.39
N ARG A 155 32.16 -0.02 10.96
CA ARG A 155 33.64 0.13 10.78
C ARG A 155 34.03 0.01 9.31
N ILE A 156 35.08 0.70 8.88
CA ILE A 156 35.67 0.56 7.54
C ILE A 156 36.91 -0.33 7.67
N ASN A 157 36.78 -1.58 7.23
CA ASN A 157 37.78 -2.63 7.37
C ASN A 157 38.52 -2.79 6.03
N ILE A 158 39.84 -2.97 6.06
CA ILE A 158 40.61 -3.36 4.87
C ILE A 158 40.27 -4.81 4.49
N SER A 159 40.19 -5.07 3.18
CA SER A 159 39.86 -6.38 2.63
C SER A 159 40.69 -6.69 1.38
N PHE A 160 41.29 -7.88 1.37
CA PHE A 160 41.95 -8.45 0.20
C PHE A 160 41.00 -9.42 -0.50
N LEU A 161 41.00 -9.45 -1.83
CA LEU A 161 40.21 -10.42 -2.61
C LEU A 161 41.01 -10.91 -3.82
N PHE A 162 41.05 -12.23 -4.01
CA PHE A 162 41.41 -12.86 -5.27
C PHE A 162 40.50 -14.07 -5.52
N SER A 163 40.50 -14.58 -6.75
CA SER A 163 40.00 -15.92 -7.06
C SER A 163 41.15 -16.86 -7.35
N SER A 164 40.96 -18.17 -7.18
CA SER A 164 41.99 -19.19 -7.47
C SER A 164 41.62 -20.09 -8.65
N VAL A 165 42.64 -20.69 -9.30
CA VAL A 165 42.44 -21.65 -10.38
C VAL A 165 42.14 -23.04 -9.79
N LEU A 166 40.91 -23.52 -9.94
CA LEU A 166 40.49 -24.85 -9.50
C LEU A 166 40.87 -25.94 -10.51
N PRO A 167 41.36 -27.13 -10.09
CA PRO A 167 41.64 -28.24 -10.99
C PRO A 167 40.39 -28.81 -11.67
N ASN A 168 40.36 -28.77 -13.01
CA ASN A 168 39.46 -29.48 -13.94
C ASN A 168 38.03 -29.86 -13.48
N GLN A 169 37.10 -28.94 -13.77
CA GLN A 169 35.69 -29.16 -14.18
C GLN A 169 34.71 -29.96 -13.31
N ALA A 170 35.14 -30.70 -12.28
CA ALA A 170 34.25 -31.15 -11.21
C ALA A 170 34.19 -30.07 -10.12
N ARG A 171 33.04 -29.42 -9.93
CA ARG A 171 32.79 -28.58 -8.73
C ARG A 171 32.18 -29.46 -7.62
N PRO A 172 32.95 -29.95 -6.63
CA PRO A 172 32.37 -30.56 -5.44
C PRO A 172 31.52 -29.52 -4.68
N GLN A 173 30.46 -29.99 -4.02
CA GLN A 173 29.46 -29.13 -3.40
C GLN A 173 29.97 -28.54 -2.07
N GLY A 174 30.68 -27.41 -2.15
CA GLY A 174 31.13 -26.65 -0.98
C GLY A 174 32.38 -25.80 -1.21
N GLU A 175 33.22 -26.13 -2.18
CA GLU A 175 34.43 -25.34 -2.47
C GLU A 175 34.09 -24.08 -3.29
N SER A 176 34.65 -22.95 -2.87
CA SER A 176 34.54 -21.67 -3.56
C SER A 176 35.87 -21.29 -4.17
N ASN A 177 35.85 -20.78 -5.41
CA ASN A 177 37.05 -20.22 -6.05
C ASN A 177 37.38 -18.80 -5.57
N TRP A 178 36.62 -18.21 -4.64
CA TRP A 178 36.82 -16.86 -4.12
C TRP A 178 37.50 -16.87 -2.76
N HIS A 179 38.60 -16.11 -2.61
CA HIS A 179 39.35 -16.02 -1.36
C HIS A 179 39.38 -14.56 -0.91
N ARG A 180 38.50 -14.23 0.05
CA ARG A 180 38.44 -12.91 0.68
C ARG A 180 39.03 -12.98 2.08
N TRP A 181 39.95 -12.07 2.37
CA TRP A 181 40.32 -11.72 3.74
C TRP A 181 39.69 -10.38 4.11
N THR A 182 39.24 -10.23 5.35
CA THR A 182 38.75 -8.96 5.90
C THR A 182 39.32 -8.78 7.31
N SER A 183 39.90 -7.61 7.57
CA SER A 183 40.46 -7.25 8.89
C SER A 183 39.40 -7.22 10.00
N ASP A 184 39.78 -7.60 11.22
CA ASP A 184 38.93 -7.60 12.43
C ASP A 184 38.75 -6.18 13.01
N ARG A 185 39.62 -5.24 12.59
CA ARG A 185 39.64 -3.83 13.01
C ARG A 185 39.50 -2.91 11.80
N GLY A 186 39.03 -1.70 12.05
CA GLY A 186 38.68 -0.75 10.99
C GLY A 186 38.30 0.62 11.53
N PHE A 187 38.43 1.64 10.68
CA PHE A 187 38.29 3.05 11.04
C PHE A 187 36.83 3.55 10.92
N LYS A 188 36.54 4.75 11.44
CA LYS A 188 35.24 5.42 11.26
C LYS A 188 35.22 6.17 9.91
N GLN A 189 34.03 6.38 9.36
CA GLN A 189 33.85 7.27 8.20
C GLN A 189 34.03 8.73 8.66
N GLY A 190 34.75 9.55 7.90
CA GLY A 190 35.04 10.94 8.27
C GLY A 190 35.97 11.65 7.26
N ASP A 191 36.37 12.87 7.60
CA ASP A 191 37.21 13.74 6.77
C ASP A 191 38.73 13.56 7.01
N GLU A 192 39.11 12.60 7.85
CA GLU A 192 40.50 12.25 8.13
C GLU A 192 41.09 11.39 7.01
N TRP A 193 42.42 11.44 6.86
CA TRP A 193 43.17 10.55 5.97
C TRP A 193 43.72 9.34 6.75
N HIS A 194 43.64 8.18 6.12
CA HIS A 194 44.12 6.90 6.64
C HIS A 194 45.18 6.30 5.71
N HIS A 195 46.19 5.65 6.27
CA HIS A 195 47.08 4.76 5.50
C HIS A 195 46.59 3.32 5.64
N VAL A 196 46.45 2.62 4.52
CA VAL A 196 45.97 1.23 4.47
C VAL A 196 46.89 0.38 3.61
N ALA A 197 47.33 -0.76 4.14
CA ALA A 197 48.22 -1.67 3.43
C ALA A 197 47.91 -3.15 3.70
N ILE A 198 48.15 -3.99 2.70
CA ILE A 198 48.14 -5.46 2.81
C ILE A 198 49.37 -6.02 2.11
N ALA A 199 50.17 -6.83 2.82
CA ALA A 199 51.21 -7.67 2.26
C ALA A 199 50.79 -9.15 2.35
N TYR A 200 51.09 -9.94 1.32
CA TYR A 200 50.70 -11.36 1.22
C TYR A 200 51.65 -12.16 0.31
N ARG A 201 51.78 -13.47 0.54
CA ARG A 201 52.41 -14.42 -0.39
C ARG A 201 51.40 -15.48 -0.83
N PHE A 202 51.20 -15.60 -2.14
CA PHE A 202 50.27 -16.59 -2.70
C PHE A 202 50.75 -18.03 -2.39
N GLY A 203 49.82 -18.90 -2.01
CA GLY A 203 50.12 -20.26 -1.55
C GLY A 203 50.37 -20.40 -0.04
N GLU A 204 50.54 -19.28 0.68
CA GLU A 204 50.82 -19.22 2.12
C GLU A 204 49.79 -18.33 2.86
N PRO A 205 48.59 -18.84 3.19
CA PRO A 205 47.53 -18.06 3.86
C PRO A 205 47.95 -17.29 5.11
N GLU A 206 48.82 -17.89 5.92
CA GLU A 206 49.32 -17.32 7.19
C GLU A 206 50.34 -16.18 6.98
N SER A 207 50.70 -15.87 5.74
CA SER A 207 51.63 -14.77 5.39
C SER A 207 50.95 -13.40 5.28
N ILE A 208 49.62 -13.33 5.42
CA ILE A 208 48.88 -12.08 5.24
C ILE A 208 49.08 -11.13 6.42
N VAL A 209 49.53 -9.92 6.12
CA VAL A 209 49.75 -8.83 7.08
C VAL A 209 48.93 -7.63 6.63
N GLY A 210 47.96 -7.23 7.45
CA GLY A 210 47.22 -5.98 7.27
C GLY A 210 47.77 -4.87 8.16
N VAL A 211 47.82 -3.64 7.65
CA VAL A 211 48.17 -2.43 8.42
C VAL A 211 47.15 -1.34 8.13
N ILE A 212 46.71 -0.65 9.19
CA ILE A 212 45.91 0.59 9.13
C ILE A 212 46.55 1.58 10.09
N ASP A 213 46.79 2.83 9.66
CA ASP A 213 47.21 3.95 10.51
C ASP A 213 48.35 3.61 11.49
N GLY A 214 49.44 3.06 10.93
CA GLY A 214 50.64 2.65 11.69
C GLY A 214 50.46 1.41 12.58
N THR A 215 49.29 0.76 12.55
CA THR A 215 48.91 -0.36 13.42
C THR A 215 48.64 -1.62 12.61
N GLU A 216 49.24 -2.74 13.02
CA GLU A 216 49.00 -4.06 12.42
C GLU A 216 47.66 -4.64 12.87
N VAL A 217 46.90 -5.22 11.93
CA VAL A 217 45.54 -5.72 12.16
C VAL A 217 45.39 -7.18 11.72
N SER A 218 44.85 -8.00 12.62
CA SER A 218 44.37 -9.35 12.32
C SER A 218 43.09 -9.30 11.47
N GLY A 219 42.67 -10.46 10.94
CA GLY A 219 41.48 -10.60 10.10
C GLY A 219 41.17 -12.03 9.74
N GLN A 220 39.96 -12.27 9.22
CA GLN A 220 39.45 -13.59 8.86
C GLN A 220 39.31 -13.79 7.34
N TRP A 221 39.51 -15.03 6.89
CA TRP A 221 39.24 -15.45 5.51
C TRP A 221 37.73 -15.72 5.31
N ASP A 222 36.93 -14.66 5.23
CA ASP A 222 35.47 -14.69 5.35
C ASP A 222 34.69 -14.86 4.03
N ALA A 223 35.37 -15.20 2.92
CA ALA A 223 34.75 -15.91 1.80
C ALA A 223 35.73 -16.94 1.22
N GLY A 224 35.22 -18.16 1.00
CA GLY A 224 35.93 -19.34 0.47
C GLY A 224 37.14 -19.85 1.28
N GLY A 225 37.51 -19.17 2.37
CA GLY A 225 38.56 -19.62 3.28
C GLY A 225 39.99 -19.40 2.76
N PRO A 226 40.99 -19.73 3.60
CA PRO A 226 42.40 -19.68 3.23
C PRO A 226 42.72 -20.71 2.13
N THR A 227 43.56 -20.37 1.16
CA THR A 227 43.88 -21.25 0.03
C THR A 227 45.38 -21.43 -0.23
N ARG A 228 45.74 -22.62 -0.71
CA ARG A 228 47.08 -22.90 -1.26
C ARG A 228 47.10 -23.00 -2.78
N ASN A 229 45.98 -22.71 -3.44
CA ASN A 229 45.89 -22.67 -4.90
C ASN A 229 46.43 -21.33 -5.44
N PRO A 230 47.06 -21.31 -6.63
CA PRO A 230 47.51 -20.07 -7.26
C PRO A 230 46.31 -19.19 -7.62
N PRO A 231 46.49 -17.85 -7.64
CA PRO A 231 45.45 -16.92 -8.05
C PRO A 231 45.08 -17.10 -9.53
N THR A 232 43.91 -16.60 -9.91
CA THR A 232 43.53 -16.43 -11.32
C THR A 232 44.46 -15.42 -11.98
N VAL A 233 44.90 -15.71 -13.20
CA VAL A 233 45.72 -14.82 -14.03
C VAL A 233 45.09 -14.71 -15.41
N ASP A 234 44.87 -13.48 -15.85
CA ASP A 234 44.47 -13.10 -17.22
C ASP A 234 45.00 -11.70 -17.57
N ASN A 235 44.73 -11.21 -18.78
CA ASN A 235 45.19 -9.89 -19.23
C ASN A 235 44.07 -8.82 -19.09
N ASP A 236 43.22 -8.91 -18.06
CA ASP A 236 42.21 -7.88 -17.77
C ASP A 236 42.83 -6.67 -17.06
N ALA A 237 42.27 -5.48 -17.30
CA ALA A 237 42.89 -4.23 -16.87
C ALA A 237 42.91 -4.03 -15.34
N ILE A 238 43.86 -3.22 -14.87
CA ILE A 238 43.90 -2.72 -13.50
C ILE A 238 42.98 -1.52 -13.39
N TRP A 239 42.06 -1.55 -12.43
CA TRP A 239 41.16 -0.43 -12.11
C TRP A 239 41.51 0.11 -10.72
N ILE A 240 41.59 1.44 -10.61
CA ILE A 240 41.76 2.18 -9.34
C ILE A 240 40.44 2.87 -9.04
N GLY A 241 39.89 2.67 -7.83
CA GLY A 241 38.68 3.33 -7.35
C GLY A 241 37.34 2.62 -7.65
N SER A 242 37.30 1.61 -8.52
CA SER A 242 36.07 0.85 -8.82
C SER A 242 36.37 -0.54 -9.36
N ALA A 243 35.36 -1.42 -9.36
CA ALA A 243 35.33 -2.65 -10.16
C ALA A 243 33.90 -2.92 -10.70
N LEU A 244 33.67 -4.13 -11.22
CA LEU A 244 32.36 -4.70 -11.54
C LEU A 244 31.51 -3.80 -12.46
N GLY A 245 32.10 -3.34 -13.57
CA GLY A 245 31.43 -2.48 -14.55
C GLY A 245 31.04 -1.08 -14.05
N GLY A 246 31.55 -0.64 -12.90
CA GLY A 246 31.19 0.64 -12.27
C GLY A 246 30.03 0.54 -11.28
N SER A 247 29.80 -0.63 -10.69
CA SER A 247 28.75 -0.84 -9.69
C SER A 247 28.98 0.05 -8.44
N PRO A 248 27.99 0.86 -7.99
CA PRO A 248 28.18 1.80 -6.87
C PRO A 248 28.68 1.16 -5.57
N SER A 249 28.18 -0.02 -5.19
CA SER A 249 28.62 -0.76 -3.99
C SER A 249 30.05 -1.34 -4.09
N ASN A 250 30.70 -1.15 -5.23
CA ASN A 250 32.09 -1.52 -5.52
C ASN A 250 32.93 -0.29 -5.93
N SER A 251 32.34 0.91 -5.96
CA SER A 251 32.96 2.18 -6.35
C SER A 251 33.29 3.01 -5.11
N LEU A 252 34.50 3.53 -5.00
CA LEU A 252 34.92 4.36 -3.87
C LEU A 252 34.30 5.76 -3.97
N ARG A 253 33.82 6.29 -2.84
CA ARG A 253 33.31 7.66 -2.73
C ARG A 253 34.08 8.46 -1.68
N GLY A 254 34.98 9.30 -2.15
CA GLY A 254 36.01 9.94 -1.34
C GLY A 254 37.30 10.07 -2.13
N ASP A 255 38.41 10.17 -1.42
CA ASP A 255 39.68 10.58 -1.99
C ASP A 255 40.74 9.48 -1.83
N LEU A 256 41.65 9.40 -2.81
CA LEU A 256 42.77 8.46 -2.88
C LEU A 256 44.08 9.21 -3.12
N ASP A 257 45.15 8.74 -2.47
CA ASP A 257 46.51 9.21 -2.66
C ASP A 257 47.52 8.05 -2.52
N GLU A 258 48.77 8.24 -2.98
CA GLU A 258 49.92 7.34 -2.74
C GLU A 258 49.63 5.84 -3.00
N VAL A 259 48.92 5.49 -4.08
CA VAL A 259 48.55 4.10 -4.40
C VAL A 259 49.77 3.35 -4.97
N ALA A 260 50.20 2.28 -4.31
CA ALA A 260 51.41 1.54 -4.67
C ALA A 260 51.22 0.01 -4.71
N ILE A 261 51.88 -0.63 -5.68
CA ILE A 261 51.90 -2.08 -5.89
C ILE A 261 53.35 -2.57 -5.87
N TYR A 262 53.67 -3.59 -5.09
CA TYR A 262 55.00 -4.20 -5.01
C TYR A 262 54.95 -5.71 -5.26
N ARG A 263 55.96 -6.26 -5.94
CA ARG A 263 56.18 -7.72 -6.13
C ARG A 263 56.99 -8.36 -4.99
N THR A 264 56.90 -7.77 -3.80
CA THR A 264 57.58 -8.20 -2.57
C THR A 264 56.65 -8.00 -1.38
N ALA A 265 56.72 -8.88 -0.37
CA ALA A 265 56.07 -8.65 0.92
C ALA A 265 56.90 -7.61 1.70
N VAL A 266 56.39 -6.38 1.80
CA VAL A 266 57.04 -5.31 2.57
C VAL A 266 56.89 -5.63 4.06
N PRO A 267 57.96 -5.59 4.87
CA PRO A 267 57.87 -5.94 6.30
C PRO A 267 56.89 -5.05 7.06
N ALA A 268 56.16 -5.63 8.02
CA ALA A 268 55.17 -4.93 8.84
C ALA A 268 55.71 -3.63 9.45
N GLU A 269 56.91 -3.65 10.02
CA GLU A 269 57.57 -2.46 10.59
C GLU A 269 57.80 -1.34 9.56
N THR A 270 58.08 -1.69 8.30
CA THR A 270 58.22 -0.70 7.23
C THR A 270 56.88 -0.07 6.88
N LEU A 271 55.81 -0.88 6.76
CA LEU A 271 54.45 -0.38 6.52
C LEU A 271 53.95 0.48 7.69
N LYS A 272 54.15 0.06 8.94
CA LYS A 272 53.84 0.86 10.14
C LYS A 272 54.54 2.22 10.11
N SER A 273 55.81 2.25 9.69
CA SER A 273 56.60 3.49 9.63
C SER A 273 56.16 4.51 8.56
N ARG A 274 55.23 4.14 7.66
CA ARG A 274 54.64 5.04 6.66
C ARG A 274 53.66 6.05 7.25
N TYR A 275 53.05 5.74 8.40
CA TYR A 275 52.06 6.60 9.02
C TYR A 275 52.66 7.37 10.20
N ARG A 276 52.61 8.70 10.13
CA ARG A 276 52.98 9.63 11.22
C ARG A 276 51.87 10.64 11.54
N GLY A 277 50.63 10.26 11.28
CA GLY A 277 49.45 11.06 11.63
C GLY A 277 49.02 10.93 13.10
N PRO A 278 47.91 11.58 13.48
CA PRO A 278 47.27 11.38 14.79
C PRO A 278 46.89 9.91 15.00
N GLN A 279 47.05 9.38 16.22
CA GLN A 279 46.70 7.97 16.46
C GLN A 279 45.19 7.80 16.63
N GLN A 280 44.54 7.24 15.61
CA GLN A 280 43.08 7.08 15.53
C GLN A 280 42.59 5.77 16.16
N SER A 281 41.31 5.72 16.56
CA SER A 281 40.72 4.49 17.12
C SER A 281 40.22 3.54 16.03
N LEU A 282 41.01 2.49 15.79
CA LEU A 282 40.69 1.37 14.89
C LEU A 282 39.70 0.35 15.49
N THR A 283 39.14 0.63 16.68
CA THR A 283 38.16 -0.22 17.34
C THR A 283 36.96 0.61 17.76
N VAL A 284 35.84 0.35 17.10
CA VAL A 284 34.52 0.77 17.57
C VAL A 284 34.05 -0.28 18.59
N LEU A 285 34.02 0.07 19.87
CA LEU A 285 33.57 -0.79 20.97
C LEU A 285 32.05 -0.71 21.16
N PRO A 286 31.37 -1.76 21.63
CA PRO A 286 30.00 -1.67 22.13
C PRO A 286 29.90 -0.73 23.34
N LEU A 287 28.81 0.03 23.46
CA LEU A 287 28.53 0.73 24.71
C LEU A 287 28.24 -0.28 25.83
N PRO A 288 28.55 0.06 27.10
CA PRO A 288 28.10 -0.71 28.26
C PRO A 288 26.58 -0.98 28.20
N GLU A 289 26.18 -2.21 28.52
CA GLU A 289 24.77 -2.49 28.78
C GLU A 289 24.39 -1.93 30.14
N GLU A 290 23.82 -0.72 30.13
CA GLU A 290 23.23 -0.04 31.29
C GLU A 290 21.74 0.24 31.05
N MET A 291 20.95 0.27 32.13
CA MET A 291 19.53 0.62 32.10
C MET A 291 19.39 2.13 31.82
N PRO A 292 18.54 2.57 30.89
CA PRO A 292 18.39 3.99 30.60
C PRO A 292 17.83 4.78 31.80
N GLU A 293 18.37 5.97 32.03
CA GLU A 293 17.81 6.93 32.98
C GLU A 293 16.54 7.55 32.38
N LEU A 294 15.39 7.30 33.01
CA LEU A 294 14.06 7.76 32.53
C LEU A 294 13.35 8.68 33.53
N GLY A 295 14.03 9.13 34.58
CA GLY A 295 13.45 9.98 35.63
C GLY A 295 12.21 9.37 36.31
N SER A 296 11.27 10.22 36.71
CA SER A 296 9.97 9.82 37.27
C SER A 296 8.99 9.45 36.15
N LEU A 297 8.38 8.27 36.25
CA LEU A 297 7.31 7.83 35.35
C LEU A 297 5.93 8.13 35.96
N ALA A 298 4.90 8.17 35.11
CA ALA A 298 3.52 8.31 35.56
C ALA A 298 3.08 7.05 36.35
N PRO A 299 2.40 7.19 37.51
CA PRO A 299 1.91 6.05 38.28
C PRO A 299 0.71 5.40 37.56
N GLY A 300 0.57 4.08 37.71
CA GLY A 300 -0.62 3.34 37.24
C GLY A 300 -0.68 3.06 35.73
N VAL A 301 0.31 3.50 34.93
CA VAL A 301 0.39 3.25 33.48
C VAL A 301 1.80 2.82 33.04
N VAL A 302 1.89 2.02 31.98
CA VAL A 302 3.17 1.74 31.31
C VAL A 302 3.42 2.81 30.26
N GLN A 303 4.53 3.53 30.39
CA GLN A 303 4.95 4.55 29.43
C GLN A 303 5.70 3.88 28.28
N VAL A 304 5.19 4.01 27.05
CA VAL A 304 5.83 3.51 25.83
C VAL A 304 6.39 4.68 25.02
N THR A 305 7.54 4.47 24.38
CA THR A 305 8.26 5.45 23.56
C THR A 305 8.84 4.78 22.30
N LEU A 306 8.90 5.53 21.19
CA LEU A 306 9.46 5.07 19.92
C LEU A 306 10.50 6.08 19.41
N HIS A 307 11.69 5.60 19.07
CA HIS A 307 12.84 6.41 18.63
C HIS A 307 13.33 5.93 17.25
N GLU A 308 13.54 6.85 16.31
CA GLU A 308 14.08 6.53 14.96
C GLU A 308 15.61 6.56 14.93
N GLY A 309 16.21 5.94 13.90
CA GLY A 309 17.63 6.09 13.61
C GLY A 309 18.56 5.17 14.39
N MET A 310 18.08 3.99 14.81
CA MET A 310 18.97 2.95 15.31
C MET A 310 19.88 2.46 14.15
N PRO A 311 21.20 2.32 14.35
CA PRO A 311 22.15 2.06 13.26
C PRO A 311 21.98 0.67 12.62
N THR A 312 21.44 -0.29 13.37
CA THR A 312 21.13 -1.63 12.89
C THR A 312 20.13 -2.32 13.83
N HIS A 313 19.53 -3.42 13.36
CA HIS A 313 18.58 -4.26 14.10
C HIS A 313 19.23 -5.45 14.81
N PHE A 314 20.52 -5.73 14.54
CA PHE A 314 21.20 -6.93 15.01
C PHE A 314 22.21 -6.73 16.16
N ARG A 315 22.52 -5.50 16.55
CA ARG A 315 23.32 -5.17 17.74
C ARG A 315 22.79 -3.91 18.44
N TRP A 316 23.18 -3.74 19.70
CA TRP A 316 23.03 -2.47 20.42
C TRP A 316 24.04 -1.42 19.93
N LEU A 317 23.98 -0.23 20.52
CA LEU A 317 24.81 0.92 20.18
C LEU A 317 26.29 0.72 20.54
N ASN A 318 27.16 1.35 19.77
CA ASN A 318 28.61 1.41 19.95
C ASN A 318 29.07 2.82 20.37
N GLU A 319 30.33 2.95 20.80
CA GLU A 319 30.92 4.22 21.23
C GLU A 319 30.80 5.35 20.18
N GLY A 320 30.09 6.41 20.55
CA GLY A 320 29.77 7.56 19.68
C GLY A 320 28.47 7.42 18.89
N GLU A 321 27.73 6.32 19.04
CA GLU A 321 26.34 6.21 18.62
C GLU A 321 25.41 6.52 19.81
N SER A 322 24.20 7.04 19.55
CA SER A 322 23.24 7.42 20.60
C SER A 322 21.80 7.17 20.14
N VAL A 323 20.88 6.94 21.08
CA VAL A 323 19.43 6.93 20.79
C VAL A 323 18.97 8.36 20.54
N SER A 324 18.12 8.60 19.53
CA SER A 324 17.51 9.90 19.29
C SER A 324 16.40 10.22 20.31
N GLU A 325 15.98 11.49 20.42
CA GLU A 325 14.79 11.85 21.20
C GLU A 325 13.53 11.14 20.68
N PRO A 326 12.58 10.75 21.57
CA PRO A 326 11.42 9.95 21.18
C PRO A 326 10.54 10.70 20.16
N ARG A 327 10.26 10.05 19.03
CA ARG A 327 9.35 10.53 17.98
C ARG A 327 7.87 10.40 18.37
N VAL A 328 7.57 9.43 19.23
CA VAL A 328 6.24 9.21 19.80
C VAL A 328 6.39 8.76 21.26
N SER A 329 5.43 9.13 22.08
CA SER A 329 5.25 8.61 23.43
C SER A 329 3.75 8.41 23.67
N TRP A 330 3.37 7.26 24.22
CA TRP A 330 1.97 6.91 24.55
C TRP A 330 1.95 5.98 25.76
N GLN A 331 0.77 5.65 26.26
CA GLN A 331 0.61 4.85 27.47
C GLN A 331 -0.20 3.58 27.16
N THR A 332 0.05 2.52 27.92
CA THR A 332 -0.73 1.27 27.92
C THR A 332 -0.98 0.84 29.36
N GLU A 333 -2.07 0.11 29.63
CA GLU A 333 -2.38 -0.37 30.99
C GLU A 333 -1.33 -1.36 31.51
N SER A 334 -0.77 -2.20 30.63
CA SER A 334 0.15 -3.29 30.99
C SER A 334 1.36 -3.36 30.04
N PHE A 335 2.34 -4.18 30.39
CA PHE A 335 3.44 -4.58 29.50
C PHE A 335 2.95 -5.60 28.46
N LEU A 336 2.08 -5.13 27.56
CA LEU A 336 1.55 -5.84 26.40
C LEU A 336 1.48 -4.85 25.23
N LEU A 337 1.93 -5.26 24.04
CA LEU A 337 1.94 -4.44 22.83
C LEU A 337 1.87 -5.36 21.60
N ASP A 338 1.02 -5.08 20.61
CA ASP A 338 0.92 -5.84 19.35
C ASP A 338 1.27 -5.03 18.09
N GLY A 339 1.55 -3.74 18.21
CA GLY A 339 1.86 -2.83 17.11
C GLY A 339 2.54 -1.55 17.56
N VAL A 340 2.66 -0.57 16.66
CA VAL A 340 3.16 0.78 16.97
C VAL A 340 2.26 1.86 16.35
N PRO A 341 2.25 3.10 16.90
CA PRO A 341 1.52 4.21 16.31
C PRO A 341 1.96 4.47 14.88
N GLN A 342 1.00 4.84 14.03
CA GLN A 342 1.23 5.24 12.66
C GLN A 342 2.04 6.56 12.62
N LYS A 343 2.88 6.67 11.59
CA LYS A 343 3.55 7.92 11.24
C LYS A 343 2.72 8.63 10.17
N TYR A 344 2.70 9.95 10.26
CA TYR A 344 2.02 10.82 9.33
C TYR A 344 3.00 11.89 8.83
N ASP A 345 2.81 12.33 7.58
CA ASP A 345 3.45 13.52 7.05
C ASP A 345 2.79 14.81 7.60
N ASP A 346 3.25 15.99 7.16
CA ASP A 346 2.68 17.28 7.56
C ASP A 346 1.22 17.48 7.10
N TRP A 347 0.65 16.62 6.25
CA TRP A 347 -0.72 16.72 5.76
C TRP A 347 -1.70 15.78 6.48
N GLY A 348 -1.19 14.90 7.36
CA GLY A 348 -2.01 13.83 7.95
C GLY A 348 -2.20 12.64 7.00
N ILE A 349 -1.20 12.36 6.14
CA ILE A 349 -1.17 11.21 5.23
C ILE A 349 -0.14 10.20 5.76
N ARG A 350 -0.46 8.89 5.73
CA ARG A 350 0.38 7.85 6.35
C ARG A 350 1.76 7.77 5.70
N GLU A 351 2.78 7.59 6.52
CA GLU A 351 4.20 7.59 6.13
C GLU A 351 4.97 6.42 6.79
N SER A 352 6.12 6.03 6.24
CA SER A 352 6.95 4.95 6.77
C SER A 352 7.86 5.42 7.91
N TRP A 353 7.91 4.66 9.01
CA TRP A 353 8.96 4.78 10.03
C TRP A 353 10.33 4.48 9.43
N ASN A 354 11.34 5.29 9.78
CA ASN A 354 12.73 5.07 9.36
C ASN A 354 13.36 3.96 10.23
N GLY A 355 13.01 2.70 9.92
CA GLY A 355 13.52 1.51 10.60
C GLY A 355 15.01 1.26 10.31
N PRO A 356 15.77 0.68 11.26
CA PRO A 356 15.33 0.16 12.55
C PRO A 356 14.96 1.27 13.57
N VAL A 357 13.94 0.99 14.39
CA VAL A 357 13.50 1.87 15.48
C VAL A 357 13.73 1.18 16.83
N LEU A 358 13.97 1.96 17.88
CA LEU A 358 13.89 1.49 19.26
C LEU A 358 12.46 1.70 19.78
N VAL A 359 11.83 0.62 20.25
CA VAL A 359 10.62 0.68 21.08
C VAL A 359 11.01 0.39 22.51
N ARG A 360 10.61 1.27 23.44
CA ARG A 360 10.90 1.15 24.87
C ARG A 360 9.61 1.27 25.66
N MET A 361 9.34 0.28 26.52
CA MET A 361 8.24 0.27 27.48
C MET A 361 8.83 0.39 28.89
N ALA A 362 8.31 1.27 29.75
CA ALA A 362 8.82 1.47 31.10
C ALA A 362 7.70 1.78 32.10
N ALA A 363 7.83 1.27 33.32
CA ALA A 363 6.90 1.57 34.41
C ALA A 363 7.57 1.45 35.78
N ASP A 364 6.92 2.03 36.78
CA ASP A 364 7.19 1.80 38.19
C ASP A 364 6.08 0.89 38.75
N VAL A 365 6.43 -0.32 39.20
CA VAL A 365 5.47 -1.34 39.67
C VAL A 365 5.73 -1.73 41.13
N SER A 366 4.70 -2.14 41.84
CA SER A 366 4.81 -2.72 43.19
C SER A 366 4.92 -4.24 43.11
N LEU A 367 5.98 -4.82 43.68
CA LEU A 367 6.20 -6.28 43.76
C LEU A 367 6.54 -6.65 45.21
N THR A 368 6.16 -7.85 45.64
CA THR A 368 6.51 -8.33 46.98
C THR A 368 8.03 -8.55 47.12
N PRO A 369 8.64 -8.33 48.30
CA PRO A 369 10.05 -8.67 48.50
C PRO A 369 10.30 -10.18 48.34
N GLY A 370 11.33 -10.55 47.57
CA GLY A 370 11.62 -11.94 47.21
C GLY A 370 12.26 -12.06 45.82
N THR A 371 12.57 -13.29 45.40
CA THR A 371 12.96 -13.56 44.00
C THR A 371 11.71 -13.73 43.15
N HIS A 372 11.62 -12.97 42.06
CA HIS A 372 10.55 -13.09 41.06
C HIS A 372 11.11 -13.59 39.75
N ARG A 373 10.39 -14.52 39.11
CA ARG A 373 10.71 -15.03 37.78
C ARG A 373 9.88 -14.30 36.74
N PHE A 374 10.57 -13.71 35.78
CA PHE A 374 10.00 -12.96 34.67
C PHE A 374 9.97 -13.81 33.40
N LEU A 375 8.93 -13.59 32.58
CA LEU A 375 8.80 -14.05 31.21
C LEU A 375 8.76 -12.81 30.31
N MET A 376 9.70 -12.71 29.37
CA MET A 376 9.72 -11.71 28.30
C MET A 376 9.36 -12.39 26.98
N ARG A 377 8.27 -11.96 26.33
CA ARG A 377 7.90 -12.38 24.98
C ARG A 377 8.21 -11.24 24.01
N VAL A 378 9.03 -11.47 22.99
CA VAL A 378 9.54 -10.41 22.09
C VAL A 378 9.82 -10.90 20.67
N ARG A 379 9.85 -9.97 19.71
CA ARG A 379 10.42 -10.17 18.38
C ARG A 379 11.70 -9.33 18.24
N GLY A 380 12.77 -9.91 17.69
CA GLY A 380 14.03 -9.19 17.48
C GLY A 380 14.86 -8.92 18.74
N LEU A 381 15.93 -8.15 18.57
CA LEU A 381 16.93 -7.86 19.61
C LEU A 381 16.28 -7.03 20.73
N SER A 382 16.29 -7.58 21.93
CA SER A 382 15.53 -7.03 23.06
C SER A 382 16.26 -7.21 24.39
N ARG A 383 15.98 -6.36 25.38
CA ARG A 383 16.53 -6.47 26.75
C ARG A 383 15.52 -6.00 27.81
N LEU A 384 15.42 -6.76 28.90
CA LEU A 384 14.55 -6.47 30.05
C LEU A 384 15.38 -6.13 31.29
N TRP A 385 15.07 -4.97 31.88
CA TRP A 385 15.69 -4.43 33.07
C TRP A 385 14.72 -4.42 34.25
N VAL A 386 15.25 -4.73 35.45
CA VAL A 386 14.53 -4.64 36.73
C VAL A 386 15.47 -3.98 37.74
N ASN A 387 15.14 -2.78 38.23
CA ASN A 387 15.97 -2.01 39.17
C ASN A 387 17.46 -1.87 38.75
N GLY A 388 17.73 -1.70 37.45
CA GLY A 388 19.08 -1.61 36.90
C GLY A 388 19.77 -2.95 36.60
N GLN A 389 19.25 -4.08 37.12
CA GLN A 389 19.72 -5.42 36.75
C GLN A 389 19.19 -5.79 35.36
N LEU A 390 20.06 -6.29 34.47
CA LEU A 390 19.65 -6.91 33.20
C LEU A 390 19.19 -8.35 33.46
N VAL A 391 17.89 -8.61 33.26
CA VAL A 391 17.21 -9.86 33.63
C VAL A 391 17.07 -10.82 32.46
N ALA A 392 16.75 -10.32 31.26
CA ALA A 392 16.57 -11.16 30.07
C ALA A 392 17.05 -10.44 28.79
N ARG A 393 17.49 -11.22 27.78
CA ARG A 393 17.91 -10.72 26.45
C ARG A 393 17.27 -11.57 25.34
N GLY A 394 16.60 -10.92 24.39
CA GLY A 394 16.10 -11.51 23.15
C GLY A 394 17.13 -11.37 22.03
N LYS A 395 17.22 -12.37 21.15
CA LYS A 395 18.18 -12.40 20.02
C LYS A 395 17.64 -11.62 18.82
N PRO A 396 18.51 -11.06 17.95
CA PRO A 396 18.06 -10.46 16.70
C PRO A 396 17.40 -11.48 15.76
N MET A 397 16.52 -10.98 14.89
CA MET A 397 16.07 -11.77 13.73
C MET A 397 17.22 -11.87 12.73
N VAL A 398 17.45 -13.07 12.20
CA VAL A 398 18.55 -13.39 11.28
C VAL A 398 18.10 -14.41 10.24
N GLY A 399 18.77 -14.42 9.08
CA GLY A 399 18.47 -15.32 7.97
C GLY A 399 17.58 -14.70 6.88
N SER A 400 17.73 -15.17 5.64
CA SER A 400 16.98 -14.71 4.48
C SER A 400 15.77 -15.60 4.21
N GLN A 401 14.56 -15.03 4.20
CA GLN A 401 13.33 -15.77 3.95
C GLN A 401 13.21 -16.19 2.48
N ASN A 402 13.52 -17.46 2.19
CA ASN A 402 13.62 -17.98 0.81
C ASN A 402 12.54 -19.02 0.46
N GLY A 403 11.67 -19.38 1.39
CA GLY A 403 10.63 -20.41 1.23
C GLY A 403 11.00 -21.80 1.72
N PHE A 404 12.30 -22.06 1.93
CA PHE A 404 12.88 -23.36 2.30
C PHE A 404 13.26 -23.47 3.78
N GLU A 405 12.75 -22.59 4.65
CA GLU A 405 12.91 -22.74 6.10
C GLU A 405 12.02 -23.89 6.61
N PRO A 406 12.40 -24.65 7.65
CA PRO A 406 11.63 -25.80 8.10
C PRO A 406 10.31 -25.40 8.77
N ILE A 407 9.30 -26.28 8.67
CA ILE A 407 8.06 -26.13 9.46
C ILE A 407 8.42 -26.17 10.95
N THR A 408 8.08 -25.11 11.66
CA THR A 408 8.29 -24.99 13.11
C THR A 408 7.00 -25.40 13.83
N PRO A 409 7.02 -26.36 14.78
CA PRO A 409 5.83 -26.70 15.54
C PRO A 409 5.32 -25.52 16.36
N PRO A 410 4.06 -25.54 16.83
CA PRO A 410 3.54 -24.54 17.76
C PRO A 410 4.46 -24.41 18.99
N THR A 411 4.63 -23.17 19.48
CA THR A 411 5.39 -22.96 20.71
C THR A 411 4.58 -23.54 21.88
N PRO A 412 5.15 -24.42 22.73
CA PRO A 412 4.47 -24.91 23.92
C PRO A 412 4.00 -23.75 24.82
N ALA A 413 2.84 -23.89 25.45
CA ALA A 413 2.38 -22.91 26.43
C ALA A 413 3.36 -22.85 27.62
N PRO A 414 3.69 -21.65 28.15
CA PRO A 414 4.69 -21.52 29.22
C PRO A 414 4.28 -22.25 30.52
N LYS A 415 2.97 -22.44 30.73
CA LYS A 415 2.34 -23.40 31.65
C LYS A 415 0.98 -23.84 31.06
N PRO A 416 0.37 -24.95 31.52
CA PRO A 416 -0.94 -25.39 31.02
C PRO A 416 -2.02 -24.30 31.14
N GLY A 417 -2.84 -24.14 30.09
CA GLY A 417 -3.92 -23.15 30.03
C GLY A 417 -3.48 -21.70 29.77
N LEU A 418 -2.18 -21.43 29.61
CA LEU A 418 -1.66 -20.11 29.22
C LEU A 418 -1.55 -19.98 27.70
N ARG A 419 -1.65 -18.73 27.22
CA ARG A 419 -1.54 -18.37 25.80
C ARG A 419 -0.15 -18.69 25.26
N ILE A 420 -0.08 -19.37 24.11
CA ILE A 420 1.17 -19.65 23.39
C ILE A 420 1.79 -18.38 22.79
N ALA A 421 3.08 -18.41 22.47
CA ALA A 421 3.74 -17.35 21.68
C ALA A 421 3.41 -17.48 20.18
N ARG A 422 3.33 -16.35 19.46
CA ARG A 422 3.13 -16.37 18.00
C ARG A 422 4.40 -16.81 17.26
N HIS A 423 4.25 -17.17 15.98
CA HIS A 423 5.37 -17.61 15.13
C HIS A 423 6.53 -16.59 15.11
N ARG A 424 7.76 -17.10 15.29
CA ARG A 424 9.03 -16.35 15.42
C ARG A 424 9.09 -15.32 16.55
N GLN A 425 8.23 -15.42 17.56
CA GLN A 425 8.47 -14.76 18.84
C GLN A 425 9.39 -15.59 19.73
N GLN A 426 10.15 -14.92 20.58
CA GLN A 426 11.03 -15.53 21.57
C GLN A 426 10.42 -15.38 22.95
N GLU A 427 10.32 -16.48 23.69
CA GLU A 427 10.10 -16.45 25.13
C GLU A 427 11.44 -16.59 25.85
N VAL A 428 11.74 -15.62 26.71
CA VAL A 428 12.99 -15.58 27.48
C VAL A 428 12.64 -15.42 28.95
N PHE A 429 13.09 -16.36 29.78
CA PHE A 429 12.92 -16.30 31.23
C PHE A 429 14.14 -15.67 31.89
N GLY A 430 13.92 -14.98 33.00
CA GLY A 430 14.97 -14.46 33.87
C GLY A 430 14.49 -14.25 35.30
N GLU A 431 15.39 -14.00 36.23
CA GLU A 431 15.07 -13.81 37.64
C GLU A 431 15.67 -12.51 38.19
N ALA A 432 14.92 -11.82 39.05
CA ALA A 432 15.39 -10.65 39.79
C ALA A 432 14.96 -10.75 41.25
N ARG A 433 15.79 -10.19 42.14
CA ARG A 433 15.48 -10.12 43.57
C ARG A 433 14.97 -8.72 43.92
N ILE A 434 13.76 -8.65 44.44
CA ILE A 434 13.11 -7.44 44.93
C ILE A 434 13.38 -7.32 46.43
N GLU A 435 14.01 -6.22 46.86
CA GLU A 435 14.39 -6.01 48.26
C GLU A 435 13.33 -5.27 49.08
N SER A 436 12.54 -4.38 48.44
CA SER A 436 11.48 -3.60 49.10
C SER A 436 10.22 -3.57 48.23
N ALA A 437 9.06 -3.39 48.87
CA ALA A 437 7.76 -3.53 48.22
C ALA A 437 7.31 -2.28 47.43
N GLU A 438 7.91 -1.12 47.70
CA GLU A 438 7.32 0.18 47.36
C GLU A 438 7.48 0.56 45.89
N LYS A 439 8.62 0.23 45.28
CA LYS A 439 8.93 0.71 43.93
C LYS A 439 9.97 -0.16 43.21
N THR A 440 9.53 -0.84 42.15
CA THR A 440 10.40 -1.55 41.21
C THR A 440 10.31 -0.90 39.83
N ARG A 441 11.43 -0.39 39.32
CA ARG A 441 11.56 0.14 37.94
C ARG A 441 11.72 -1.03 36.97
N ILE A 442 10.82 -1.12 35.99
CA ILE A 442 10.86 -2.09 34.89
C ILE A 442 11.11 -1.33 33.60
N VAL A 443 12.02 -1.81 32.75
CA VAL A 443 12.22 -1.28 31.39
C VAL A 443 12.42 -2.43 30.40
N LEU A 444 11.56 -2.53 29.39
CA LEU A 444 11.75 -3.37 28.21
C LEU A 444 12.21 -2.49 27.04
N GLU A 445 13.27 -2.88 26.36
CA GLU A 445 13.75 -2.27 25.12
C GLU A 445 13.81 -3.30 24.00
N MET A 446 13.35 -2.93 22.80
CA MET A 446 13.29 -3.78 21.61
C MET A 446 13.73 -2.98 20.37
N ILE A 447 14.58 -3.54 19.51
CA ILE A 447 14.88 -2.96 18.19
C ILE A 447 13.99 -3.63 17.14
N VAL A 448 13.21 -2.83 16.41
CA VAL A 448 12.12 -3.28 15.55
C VAL A 448 12.29 -2.77 14.12
N GLY A 449 12.06 -3.65 13.14
CA GLY A 449 12.26 -3.39 11.72
C GLY A 449 13.72 -3.28 11.29
N GLY A 450 13.96 -3.11 9.98
CA GLY A 450 15.31 -2.96 9.42
C GLY A 450 15.37 -3.25 7.92
N ARG A 451 16.57 -3.54 7.41
CA ARG A 451 16.84 -3.81 5.98
C ARG A 451 15.89 -4.84 5.37
N ASP A 452 15.54 -5.87 6.13
CA ASP A 452 14.75 -7.01 5.66
C ASP A 452 13.54 -7.30 6.57
N PHE A 453 13.08 -6.32 7.37
CA PHE A 453 12.02 -6.49 8.37
C PHE A 453 11.08 -5.27 8.46
N ARG A 454 9.77 -5.51 8.58
CA ARG A 454 8.75 -4.47 8.85
C ARG A 454 8.93 -3.87 10.25
N VAL A 455 8.47 -2.64 10.45
CA VAL A 455 8.42 -1.99 11.78
C VAL A 455 7.20 -2.51 12.56
N ASP A 456 7.31 -3.76 13.01
CA ASP A 456 6.23 -4.58 13.56
C ASP A 456 6.80 -5.44 14.72
N PRO A 457 6.48 -5.12 16.01
CA PRO A 457 7.02 -5.82 17.17
C PRO A 457 6.40 -7.22 17.38
N GLY A 458 5.29 -7.54 16.68
CA GLY A 458 4.40 -8.61 17.10
C GLY A 458 3.83 -8.39 18.51
N GLU A 459 3.22 -9.43 19.07
CA GLU A 459 2.65 -9.46 20.42
C GLU A 459 3.74 -9.53 21.51
N ALA A 460 4.42 -8.42 21.77
CA ALA A 460 5.44 -8.32 22.81
C ALA A 460 4.80 -8.16 24.21
N CYS A 461 5.34 -8.83 25.22
CA CYS A 461 4.89 -8.67 26.60
C CYS A 461 5.96 -8.95 27.67
N VAL A 462 5.71 -8.47 28.89
CA VAL A 462 6.41 -8.87 30.11
C VAL A 462 5.40 -9.42 31.11
N ALA A 463 5.67 -10.60 31.64
CA ALA A 463 4.87 -11.27 32.66
C ALA A 463 5.74 -11.75 33.84
N ILE A 464 5.12 -11.99 34.99
CA ILE A 464 5.75 -12.58 36.18
C ILE A 464 5.05 -13.88 36.57
N GLU A 465 5.82 -14.83 37.11
CA GLU A 465 5.30 -16.10 37.63
C GLU A 465 4.47 -15.85 38.90
N THR A 466 3.35 -16.56 39.08
CA THR A 466 2.53 -16.45 40.30
C THR A 466 3.22 -17.11 41.50
N ALA A 467 2.91 -16.67 42.72
CA ALA A 467 3.61 -17.09 43.93
C ALA A 467 3.45 -18.59 44.29
N ASP A 468 2.50 -19.28 43.66
CA ASP A 468 2.28 -20.73 43.73
C ASP A 468 2.99 -21.51 42.61
N GLY A 469 3.63 -20.82 41.66
CA GLY A 469 4.24 -21.41 40.47
C GLY A 469 3.23 -21.95 39.44
N ALA A 470 1.93 -21.65 39.57
CA ALA A 470 0.88 -22.24 38.72
C ALA A 470 0.64 -21.50 37.40
N ALA A 471 0.85 -20.19 37.33
CA ALA A 471 0.57 -19.34 36.18
C ALA A 471 1.68 -18.30 35.91
N PHE A 472 1.53 -17.56 34.81
CA PHE A 472 2.17 -16.27 34.58
C PHE A 472 1.09 -15.21 34.44
N GLN A 473 1.34 -14.01 34.96
CA GLN A 473 0.47 -12.84 34.85
C GLN A 473 1.21 -11.68 34.18
N LEU A 474 0.56 -11.00 33.23
CA LEU A 474 1.04 -9.78 32.60
C LEU A 474 1.37 -8.75 33.68
N LEU A 475 2.53 -8.11 33.53
CA LEU A 475 3.00 -7.12 34.47
C LEU A 475 2.31 -5.79 34.20
N HIS A 476 1.72 -5.19 35.23
CA HIS A 476 1.05 -3.90 35.14
C HIS A 476 1.18 -3.09 36.44
N PRO A 477 1.34 -1.76 36.37
CA PRO A 477 1.56 -0.90 37.53
C PRO A 477 0.30 -0.60 38.36
N ALA A 478 -0.91 -0.86 37.86
CA ALA A 478 -2.14 -0.64 38.63
C ALA A 478 -2.37 -1.72 39.72
N GLY A 479 -1.82 -2.92 39.53
CA GLY A 479 -1.91 -4.03 40.48
C GLY A 479 -3.19 -4.85 40.39
N GLY A 480 -3.12 -6.12 40.81
CA GLY A 480 -4.14 -7.15 40.53
C GLY A 480 -3.64 -8.20 39.54
N GLN A 481 -4.43 -9.24 39.26
CA GLN A 481 -4.00 -10.39 38.47
C GLN A 481 -4.53 -10.34 37.03
N LEU A 482 -3.62 -10.18 36.06
CA LEU A 482 -3.91 -10.28 34.62
C LEU A 482 -3.24 -11.55 34.06
N LEU A 483 -3.86 -12.73 34.24
CA LEU A 483 -3.26 -13.99 33.81
C LEU A 483 -2.99 -14.00 32.29
N LEU A 484 -1.88 -14.61 31.87
CA LEU A 484 -1.47 -14.73 30.46
C LEU A 484 -2.31 -15.81 29.73
N THR A 485 -3.62 -15.62 29.66
CA THR A 485 -4.59 -16.53 29.01
C THR A 485 -5.23 -15.87 27.79
N ASP A 486 -5.71 -16.68 26.84
CA ASP A 486 -6.28 -16.16 25.59
C ASP A 486 -7.46 -15.18 25.79
N PRO A 487 -8.43 -15.39 26.70
CA PRO A 487 -9.52 -14.43 26.92
C PRO A 487 -9.02 -13.07 27.45
N ILE A 488 -8.08 -13.07 28.41
CA ILE A 488 -7.55 -11.84 29.00
C ILE A 488 -6.70 -11.08 27.98
N VAL A 489 -5.76 -11.76 27.31
CA VAL A 489 -4.89 -11.12 26.32
C VAL A 489 -5.71 -10.61 25.13
N THR A 490 -6.69 -11.36 24.63
CA THR A 490 -7.52 -10.90 23.50
C THR A 490 -8.37 -9.68 23.86
N SER A 491 -8.92 -9.62 25.08
CA SER A 491 -9.65 -8.44 25.58
C SER A 491 -8.75 -7.20 25.72
N LEU A 492 -7.54 -7.37 26.27
CA LEU A 492 -6.56 -6.29 26.39
C LEU A 492 -6.06 -5.80 25.02
N LEU A 493 -5.80 -6.70 24.07
CA LEU A 493 -5.42 -6.32 22.70
C LEU A 493 -6.55 -5.58 21.98
N ALA A 494 -7.81 -6.04 22.09
CA ALA A 494 -8.95 -5.34 21.51
C ALA A 494 -9.11 -3.92 22.09
N THR A 495 -8.86 -3.74 23.39
CA THR A 495 -8.88 -2.44 24.07
C THR A 495 -7.73 -1.54 23.56
N GLY A 496 -6.49 -2.04 23.60
CA GLY A 496 -5.32 -1.31 23.12
C GLY A 496 -5.37 -0.94 21.64
N GLN A 497 -6.04 -1.74 20.80
CA GLN A 497 -6.27 -1.41 19.39
C GLN A 497 -7.24 -0.23 19.22
N GLN A 498 -8.27 -0.09 20.07
CA GLN A 498 -9.14 1.09 20.08
C GLN A 498 -8.39 2.34 20.57
N GLU A 499 -7.60 2.24 21.63
CA GLU A 499 -6.74 3.33 22.11
C GLU A 499 -5.72 3.76 21.04
N MET A 500 -5.10 2.80 20.36
CA MET A 500 -4.17 3.02 19.25
C MET A 500 -4.86 3.68 18.05
N MET A 501 -6.11 3.33 17.73
CA MET A 501 -6.89 4.00 16.71
C MET A 501 -7.13 5.48 17.08
N ILE A 502 -7.61 5.75 18.30
CA ILE A 502 -7.86 7.10 18.81
C ILE A 502 -6.57 7.95 18.80
N LEU A 503 -5.45 7.38 19.25
CA LEU A 503 -4.13 8.03 19.21
C LEU A 503 -3.69 8.37 17.77
N ASN A 504 -3.88 7.44 16.84
CA ASN A 504 -3.56 7.65 15.42
C ASN A 504 -4.45 8.73 14.79
N ASP A 505 -5.73 8.79 15.15
CA ASP A 505 -6.67 9.81 14.68
C ASP A 505 -6.32 11.20 15.21
N GLN A 506 -6.00 11.32 16.50
CA GLN A 506 -5.51 12.56 17.10
C GLN A 506 -4.22 13.03 16.41
N ARG A 507 -3.24 12.13 16.21
CA ARG A 507 -1.97 12.43 15.52
C ARG A 507 -2.18 12.87 14.07
N ARG A 508 -3.04 12.16 13.32
CA ARG A 508 -3.37 12.48 11.92
C ARG A 508 -4.01 13.85 11.79
N ARG A 509 -5.03 14.12 12.59
CA ARG A 509 -5.78 15.40 12.61
C ARG A 509 -4.88 16.55 13.04
N LEU A 510 -4.04 16.35 14.07
CA LEU A 510 -3.07 17.35 14.56
C LEU A 510 -2.04 17.74 13.49
N ALA A 511 -1.45 16.77 12.78
CA ALA A 511 -0.53 17.06 11.68
C ALA A 511 -1.22 17.88 10.57
N ALA A 512 -2.42 17.44 10.17
CA ALA A 512 -3.22 18.08 9.13
C ALA A 512 -3.62 19.54 9.41
N LEU A 513 -3.63 20.00 10.67
CA LEU A 513 -3.98 21.39 11.03
C LEU A 513 -3.11 22.44 10.34
N SER A 514 -1.83 22.11 10.10
CA SER A 514 -0.88 22.98 9.39
C SER A 514 -1.36 23.35 7.98
N GLN A 515 -2.23 22.54 7.38
CA GLN A 515 -2.76 22.70 6.04
C GLN A 515 -4.03 23.56 5.99
N ASN A 516 -4.70 23.81 7.13
CA ASN A 516 -6.05 24.39 7.15
C ASN A 516 -6.11 25.77 6.48
N SER A 517 -5.19 26.69 6.83
CA SER A 517 -5.16 28.05 6.27
C SER A 517 -5.12 28.13 4.74
N PHE A 518 -4.49 27.15 4.08
CA PHE A 518 -4.49 27.02 2.63
C PHE A 518 -5.85 26.56 2.10
N TRP A 519 -6.45 25.55 2.73
CA TRP A 519 -7.76 25.02 2.36
C TRP A 519 -8.89 26.01 2.62
N ASP A 520 -8.88 26.69 3.77
CA ASP A 520 -9.82 27.77 4.11
C ASP A 520 -9.83 28.89 3.05
N LYS A 521 -8.65 29.30 2.59
CA LYS A 521 -8.48 30.24 1.45
C LYS A 521 -9.07 29.66 0.17
N ARG A 522 -8.75 28.40 -0.18
CA ARG A 522 -9.22 27.74 -1.40
C ARG A 522 -10.75 27.63 -1.44
N HIS A 523 -11.38 27.23 -0.33
CA HIS A 523 -12.83 27.16 -0.19
C HIS A 523 -13.48 28.54 -0.12
N GLN A 524 -12.78 29.58 0.36
CA GLN A 524 -13.28 30.95 0.26
C GLN A 524 -13.34 31.43 -1.19
N ILE A 525 -12.29 31.18 -1.99
CA ILE A 525 -12.29 31.44 -3.44
C ILE A 525 -13.42 30.68 -4.12
N ALA A 526 -13.66 29.41 -3.75
CA ALA A 526 -14.78 28.62 -4.27
C ALA A 526 -16.15 29.22 -3.94
N ARG A 527 -16.38 29.63 -2.68
CA ARG A 527 -17.61 30.32 -2.25
C ARG A 527 -17.82 31.63 -2.99
N ASP A 528 -16.77 32.43 -3.18
CA ASP A 528 -16.86 33.72 -3.87
C ASP A 528 -17.04 33.56 -5.40
N TRP A 529 -16.53 32.47 -5.99
CA TRP A 529 -16.86 32.09 -7.36
C TRP A 529 -18.33 31.72 -7.52
N VAL A 530 -18.92 30.93 -6.61
CA VAL A 530 -20.36 30.59 -6.65
C VAL A 530 -21.26 31.82 -6.49
N LYS A 531 -20.88 32.81 -5.68
CA LYS A 531 -21.61 34.11 -5.61
C LYS A 531 -21.64 34.86 -6.95
N GLN A 532 -20.59 34.71 -7.76
CA GLN A 532 -20.50 35.31 -9.10
C GLN A 532 -21.20 34.46 -10.18
N HIS A 533 -21.33 33.15 -9.93
CA HIS A 533 -21.92 32.15 -10.85
C HIS A 533 -23.05 31.39 -10.13
N PRO A 534 -24.16 32.07 -9.80
CA PRO A 534 -25.20 31.51 -8.94
C PRO A 534 -25.83 30.24 -9.51
N ALA A 535 -26.30 29.39 -8.62
CA ALA A 535 -27.08 28.20 -8.97
C ALA A 535 -28.36 28.57 -9.74
N PRO A 536 -28.91 27.68 -10.59
CA PRO A 536 -30.25 27.83 -11.15
C PRO A 536 -31.28 28.05 -10.04
N ALA A 537 -32.27 28.91 -10.28
CA ALA A 537 -33.34 29.17 -9.32
C ALA A 537 -34.19 27.92 -9.10
N VAL A 538 -34.49 27.60 -7.84
CA VAL A 538 -35.41 26.52 -7.48
C VAL A 538 -36.82 26.87 -7.99
N PRO A 539 -37.50 25.99 -8.75
CA PRO A 539 -38.84 26.28 -9.26
C PRO A 539 -39.86 26.53 -8.14
N ALA A 540 -40.72 27.53 -8.34
CA ALA A 540 -41.83 27.80 -7.42
C ALA A 540 -42.95 26.77 -7.62
N HIS A 541 -43.11 25.84 -6.68
CA HIS A 541 -44.14 24.79 -6.75
C HIS A 541 -44.89 24.67 -5.41
N THR A 542 -46.23 24.73 -5.44
CA THR A 542 -47.06 24.93 -4.24
C THR A 542 -47.00 23.80 -3.21
N ASN A 543 -46.67 22.59 -3.64
CA ASN A 543 -46.71 21.38 -2.80
C ASN A 543 -45.31 20.80 -2.50
N ALA A 544 -44.23 21.39 -3.01
CA ALA A 544 -42.87 20.88 -2.80
C ALA A 544 -42.16 21.67 -1.70
N GLN A 545 -41.85 21.00 -0.57
CA GLN A 545 -41.14 21.62 0.57
C GLN A 545 -39.61 21.57 0.45
N HIS A 546 -39.09 20.80 -0.51
CA HIS A 546 -37.66 20.53 -0.65
C HIS A 546 -37.19 20.84 -2.09
N PRO A 547 -36.00 21.45 -2.31
CA PRO A 547 -35.59 21.93 -3.63
C PRO A 547 -35.55 20.84 -4.71
N ILE A 548 -35.06 19.64 -4.37
CA ILE A 548 -34.98 18.50 -5.30
C ILE A 548 -36.38 18.17 -5.84
N ASP A 549 -37.36 17.98 -4.96
CA ASP A 549 -38.73 17.62 -5.36
C ASP A 549 -39.42 18.74 -6.17
N ALA A 550 -39.04 20.01 -5.98
CA ALA A 550 -39.52 21.12 -6.79
C ALA A 550 -38.98 21.09 -8.24
N PHE A 551 -37.71 20.71 -8.45
CA PHE A 551 -37.16 20.50 -9.80
C PHE A 551 -37.83 19.31 -10.52
N LEU A 552 -38.08 18.20 -9.81
CA LEU A 552 -38.75 17.02 -10.36
C LEU A 552 -40.20 17.34 -10.76
N ALA A 553 -40.94 17.98 -9.85
CA ALA A 553 -42.33 18.40 -10.11
C ALA A 553 -42.43 19.37 -11.30
N ALA A 554 -41.49 20.31 -11.43
CA ALA A 554 -41.45 21.22 -12.56
C ALA A 554 -41.22 20.50 -13.90
N LYS A 555 -40.33 19.49 -13.96
CA LYS A 555 -40.15 18.68 -15.18
C LYS A 555 -41.41 17.89 -15.53
N ILE A 556 -42.04 17.26 -14.54
CA ILE A 556 -43.29 16.51 -14.70
C ILE A 556 -44.40 17.41 -15.25
N GLN A 557 -44.58 18.61 -14.66
CA GLN A 557 -45.56 19.59 -15.13
C GLN A 557 -45.32 20.01 -16.58
N LEU A 558 -44.08 20.42 -16.92
CA LEU A 558 -43.74 20.83 -18.28
C LEU A 558 -43.95 19.72 -19.32
N ALA A 559 -43.65 18.46 -18.98
CA ALA A 559 -43.83 17.34 -19.90
C ALA A 559 -45.32 16.96 -20.09
N LEU A 560 -46.15 17.09 -19.05
CA LEU A 560 -47.61 16.96 -19.16
C LEU A 560 -48.22 18.10 -19.98
N GLU A 561 -47.79 19.34 -19.75
CA GLU A 561 -48.24 20.50 -20.53
C GLU A 561 -47.86 20.39 -22.01
N ALA A 562 -46.64 19.95 -22.33
CA ALA A 562 -46.20 19.68 -23.70
C ALA A 562 -47.00 18.54 -24.34
N THR A 563 -47.25 17.45 -23.61
CA THR A 563 -48.08 16.33 -24.10
C THR A 563 -49.50 16.79 -24.41
N ALA A 564 -50.10 17.62 -23.55
CA ALA A 564 -51.45 18.15 -23.73
C ALA A 564 -51.60 19.17 -24.88
N GLN A 565 -50.50 19.81 -25.31
CA GLN A 565 -50.49 20.80 -26.39
C GLN A 565 -50.20 20.20 -27.78
N THR A 566 -49.83 18.92 -27.87
CA THR A 566 -49.31 18.31 -29.10
C THR A 566 -50.39 17.55 -29.88
N PRO A 567 -50.54 17.72 -31.22
CA PRO A 567 -51.50 16.95 -32.02
C PRO A 567 -51.23 15.44 -32.02
N PRO A 568 -52.23 14.57 -31.73
CA PRO A 568 -52.03 13.12 -31.67
C PRO A 568 -51.55 12.46 -32.97
N ASP A 569 -51.89 13.02 -34.14
CA ASP A 569 -51.45 12.52 -35.44
C ASP A 569 -49.97 12.87 -35.73
N GLU A 570 -49.50 14.03 -35.28
CA GLU A 570 -48.07 14.38 -35.32
C GLU A 570 -47.26 13.48 -34.38
N VAL A 571 -47.75 13.25 -33.14
CA VAL A 571 -47.15 12.29 -32.19
C VAL A 571 -47.02 10.90 -32.83
N GLN A 572 -48.10 10.40 -33.43
CA GLN A 572 -48.10 9.09 -34.08
C GLN A 572 -47.17 9.05 -35.29
N LEU A 573 -47.17 10.08 -36.16
CA LEU A 573 -46.29 10.13 -37.31
C LEU A 573 -44.82 10.12 -36.89
N PHE A 574 -44.42 10.98 -35.95
CA PHE A 574 -43.02 11.08 -35.56
C PHE A 574 -42.54 9.87 -34.76
N HIS A 575 -43.10 9.61 -33.58
CA HIS A 575 -42.55 8.63 -32.64
C HIS A 575 -42.73 7.18 -33.09
N ARG A 576 -43.77 6.87 -33.88
CA ARG A 576 -44.05 5.50 -34.35
C ARG A 576 -43.48 5.20 -35.74
N ASN A 577 -43.37 6.19 -36.62
CA ASN A 577 -43.00 5.96 -38.02
C ASN A 577 -41.63 6.57 -38.37
N VAL A 578 -41.37 7.85 -38.01
CA VAL A 578 -40.13 8.56 -38.39
C VAL A 578 -38.95 8.19 -37.50
N LEU A 579 -39.11 8.29 -36.17
CA LEU A 579 -38.03 8.13 -35.20
C LEU A 579 -37.35 6.76 -35.28
N PRO A 580 -38.06 5.62 -35.49
CA PRO A 580 -37.40 4.34 -35.73
C PRO A 580 -36.52 4.34 -36.99
N ILE A 581 -36.94 4.99 -38.08
CA ILE A 581 -36.14 5.07 -39.32
C ILE A 581 -34.86 5.86 -39.05
N LEU A 582 -34.94 7.01 -38.38
CA LEU A 582 -33.78 7.83 -38.07
C LEU A 582 -32.82 7.12 -37.10
N ARG A 583 -33.35 6.49 -36.05
CA ARG A 583 -32.55 5.75 -35.07
C ARG A 583 -31.86 4.53 -35.69
N ASP A 584 -32.63 3.66 -36.34
CA ASP A 584 -32.16 2.34 -36.76
C ASP A 584 -31.27 2.41 -38.02
N HIS A 585 -31.31 3.53 -38.77
CA HIS A 585 -30.53 3.72 -40.00
C HIS A 585 -29.58 4.94 -40.02
N CYS A 586 -29.76 5.96 -39.17
CA CYS A 586 -28.99 7.23 -39.27
C CYS A 586 -28.18 7.58 -38.00
N PHE A 587 -28.71 7.36 -36.79
CA PHE A 587 -28.09 7.87 -35.55
C PHE A 587 -26.67 7.32 -35.32
N ARG A 588 -26.38 6.09 -35.75
CA ARG A 588 -25.03 5.48 -35.70
C ARG A 588 -23.91 6.33 -36.32
N CYS A 589 -24.25 7.20 -37.28
CA CYS A 589 -23.32 8.12 -37.94
C CYS A 589 -23.63 9.61 -37.71
N HIS A 590 -24.88 9.93 -37.34
CA HIS A 590 -25.41 11.30 -37.19
C HIS A 590 -26.25 11.45 -35.90
N GLY A 591 -25.68 11.05 -34.76
CA GLY A 591 -26.30 10.96 -33.44
C GLY A 591 -25.24 10.49 -32.44
N ASP A 592 -25.04 9.16 -32.35
CA ASP A 592 -23.93 8.49 -31.67
C ASP A 592 -22.55 8.99 -32.14
N LYS A 593 -22.50 9.49 -33.38
CA LYS A 593 -21.34 10.11 -34.03
C LYS A 593 -21.78 11.37 -34.78
N VAL A 594 -20.82 12.24 -35.09
CA VAL A 594 -21.04 13.48 -35.85
C VAL A 594 -20.27 13.43 -37.17
N GLN A 595 -20.60 12.48 -38.05
CA GLN A 595 -19.95 12.40 -39.36
C GLN A 595 -20.40 13.57 -40.26
N GLY A 596 -19.44 14.24 -40.89
CA GLY A 596 -19.72 15.39 -41.77
C GLY A 596 -20.41 16.55 -41.07
N GLY A 597 -20.10 16.80 -39.79
CA GLY A 597 -20.68 17.87 -38.98
C GLY A 597 -22.16 17.70 -38.62
N LEU A 598 -22.83 16.66 -39.13
CA LEU A 598 -24.28 16.51 -39.08
C LEU A 598 -24.73 15.64 -37.89
N ARG A 599 -25.76 16.13 -37.18
CA ARG A 599 -26.61 15.35 -36.26
C ARG A 599 -28.07 15.39 -36.71
N LEU A 600 -28.76 14.26 -36.56
CA LEU A 600 -30.14 14.02 -36.97
C LEU A 600 -31.03 13.55 -35.80
N ASP A 601 -30.51 13.58 -34.58
CA ASP A 601 -31.16 13.13 -33.35
C ASP A 601 -31.84 14.26 -32.55
N THR A 602 -31.69 15.52 -33.00
CA THR A 602 -32.42 16.68 -32.46
C THR A 602 -32.93 17.57 -33.58
N ALA A 603 -34.09 18.19 -33.37
CA ALA A 603 -34.74 19.05 -34.38
C ALA A 603 -33.88 20.26 -34.78
N GLU A 604 -33.20 20.88 -33.80
CA GLU A 604 -32.30 22.01 -34.00
C GLU A 604 -31.10 21.63 -34.89
N ALA A 605 -30.40 20.54 -34.57
CA ALA A 605 -29.21 20.13 -35.34
C ALA A 605 -29.57 19.67 -36.77
N ALA A 606 -30.68 18.94 -36.92
CA ALA A 606 -31.16 18.50 -38.23
C ALA A 606 -31.55 19.68 -39.15
N LYS A 607 -32.11 20.75 -38.57
CA LYS A 607 -32.41 22.01 -39.28
C LYS A 607 -31.17 22.86 -39.55
N LYS A 608 -30.16 22.80 -38.67
CA LYS A 608 -28.87 23.50 -38.86
C LYS A 608 -28.02 22.89 -39.99
N GLY A 609 -28.07 21.57 -40.17
CA GLY A 609 -27.23 20.86 -41.14
C GLY A 609 -25.81 20.57 -40.62
N GLY A 610 -24.91 20.21 -41.54
CA GLY A 610 -23.52 19.85 -41.27
C GLY A 610 -22.52 20.52 -42.23
N ASP A 611 -21.38 19.87 -42.46
CA ASP A 611 -20.25 20.38 -43.26
C ASP A 611 -20.61 20.64 -44.75
N SER A 612 -21.77 20.15 -45.21
CA SER A 612 -22.35 20.48 -46.51
C SER A 612 -22.77 21.95 -46.66
N GLY A 613 -22.92 22.68 -45.54
CA GLY A 613 -23.44 24.05 -45.54
C GLY A 613 -24.94 24.16 -45.88
N LEU A 614 -25.64 23.03 -45.98
CA LEU A 614 -27.07 22.94 -46.29
C LEU A 614 -27.84 22.30 -45.11
N PRO A 615 -29.07 22.75 -44.82
CA PRO A 615 -29.91 22.12 -43.81
C PRO A 615 -30.21 20.67 -44.21
N ALA A 616 -30.09 19.73 -43.27
CA ALA A 616 -30.51 18.36 -43.55
C ALA A 616 -32.05 18.28 -43.67
N ILE A 617 -32.76 19.10 -42.89
CA ILE A 617 -34.20 19.24 -42.92
C ILE A 617 -34.57 20.72 -43.10
N HIS A 618 -35.13 21.06 -44.26
CA HIS A 618 -35.81 22.33 -44.50
C HIS A 618 -37.32 22.15 -44.36
N ALA A 619 -37.96 22.91 -43.48
CA ALA A 619 -39.37 22.71 -43.15
C ALA A 619 -40.28 22.96 -44.37
N ARG A 620 -41.13 21.98 -44.71
CA ARG A 620 -42.06 22.01 -45.85
C ARG A 620 -41.42 22.04 -47.24
N SER A 621 -40.12 21.70 -47.35
CA SER A 621 -39.40 21.66 -48.63
C SER A 621 -38.58 20.38 -48.74
N LEU A 622 -38.94 19.51 -49.69
CA LEU A 622 -38.25 18.23 -49.91
C LEU A 622 -36.97 18.42 -50.75
N GLU A 623 -36.99 19.43 -51.61
CA GLU A 623 -35.94 19.77 -52.57
C GLU A 623 -34.75 20.48 -51.88
N GLU A 624 -35.02 21.27 -50.83
CA GLU A 624 -34.00 21.97 -50.03
C GLU A 624 -33.55 21.14 -48.80
N SER A 625 -34.16 19.97 -48.55
CA SER A 625 -33.77 19.06 -47.47
C SER A 625 -32.69 18.09 -47.94
N GLU A 626 -31.43 18.32 -47.55
CA GLU A 626 -30.30 17.45 -47.92
C GLU A 626 -30.51 15.98 -47.47
N LEU A 627 -31.25 15.74 -46.37
CA LEU A 627 -31.66 14.38 -45.96
C LEU A 627 -32.42 13.65 -47.08
N ILE A 628 -33.44 14.28 -47.64
CA ILE A 628 -34.29 13.70 -48.68
C ILE A 628 -33.49 13.48 -49.97
N ARG A 629 -32.63 14.44 -50.35
CA ARG A 629 -31.72 14.28 -51.49
C ARG A 629 -30.77 13.08 -51.32
N ARG A 630 -30.26 12.86 -50.10
CA ARG A 630 -29.32 11.77 -49.77
C ARG A 630 -30.00 10.39 -49.73
N VAL A 631 -31.20 10.26 -49.18
CA VAL A 631 -31.91 8.96 -49.15
C VAL A 631 -32.54 8.59 -50.49
N ARG A 632 -32.87 9.58 -51.34
CA ARG A 632 -33.32 9.37 -52.73
C ARG A 632 -32.18 9.02 -53.71
N SER A 633 -30.92 9.31 -53.37
CA SER A 633 -29.79 9.14 -54.29
C SER A 633 -29.51 7.66 -54.60
N THR A 634 -29.21 7.36 -55.86
CA THR A 634 -28.79 6.02 -56.31
C THR A 634 -27.26 5.88 -56.45
N SER A 635 -26.51 6.98 -56.31
CA SER A 635 -25.04 6.95 -56.33
C SER A 635 -24.49 6.30 -55.05
N PRO A 636 -23.66 5.24 -55.13
CA PRO A 636 -23.06 4.61 -53.95
C PRO A 636 -22.18 5.53 -53.10
N GLU A 637 -21.70 6.64 -53.67
CA GLU A 637 -20.84 7.63 -53.00
C GLU A 637 -21.64 8.75 -52.31
N GLU A 638 -22.90 8.97 -52.69
CA GLU A 638 -23.76 10.00 -52.09
C GLU A 638 -24.91 9.45 -51.24
N ARG A 639 -25.41 8.26 -51.55
CA ARG A 639 -26.59 7.65 -50.92
C ARG A 639 -26.36 7.39 -49.43
N MET A 640 -27.32 7.80 -48.62
CA MET A 640 -27.40 7.46 -47.20
C MET A 640 -28.59 6.53 -46.92
N PRO A 641 -28.44 5.51 -46.04
CA PRO A 641 -27.21 5.11 -45.35
C PRO A 641 -26.15 4.49 -46.29
N PRO A 642 -24.85 4.54 -45.90
CA PRO A 642 -23.76 4.03 -46.72
C PRO A 642 -23.64 2.50 -46.63
N GLY A 643 -24.16 1.80 -47.64
CA GLY A 643 -24.07 0.34 -47.78
C GLY A 643 -25.42 -0.37 -47.71
N GLY A 644 -25.49 -1.59 -48.25
CA GLY A 644 -26.74 -2.32 -48.43
C GLY A 644 -27.66 -1.68 -49.49
N ASP A 645 -28.97 -1.92 -49.37
CA ASP A 645 -29.97 -1.46 -50.35
C ASP A 645 -30.46 -0.02 -50.09
N GLY A 646 -30.09 0.59 -48.96
CA GLY A 646 -30.57 1.91 -48.54
C GLY A 646 -31.90 1.85 -47.78
N LEU A 647 -32.62 2.97 -47.69
CA LEU A 647 -33.99 2.98 -47.17
C LEU A 647 -34.97 2.46 -48.23
N THR A 648 -36.01 1.74 -47.79
CA THR A 648 -37.11 1.33 -48.68
C THR A 648 -37.95 2.53 -49.10
N ALA A 649 -38.62 2.44 -50.27
CA ALA A 649 -39.50 3.51 -50.76
C ALA A 649 -40.62 3.89 -49.77
N ALA A 650 -41.09 2.94 -48.95
CA ALA A 650 -42.06 3.22 -47.88
C ALA A 650 -41.46 4.05 -46.73
N GLN A 651 -40.22 3.76 -46.33
CA GLN A 651 -39.51 4.56 -45.32
C GLN A 651 -39.19 5.97 -45.82
N ILE A 652 -38.77 6.09 -47.09
CA ILE A 652 -38.53 7.38 -47.73
C ILE A 652 -39.82 8.20 -47.77
N ALA A 653 -40.95 7.62 -48.18
CA ALA A 653 -42.25 8.30 -48.19
C ALA A 653 -42.72 8.78 -46.79
N ILE A 654 -42.37 8.05 -45.71
CA ILE A 654 -42.64 8.47 -44.33
C ILE A 654 -41.82 9.72 -43.95
N LEU A 655 -40.53 9.76 -44.32
CA LEU A 655 -39.68 10.94 -44.11
C LEU A 655 -40.16 12.14 -44.95
N GLU A 656 -40.68 11.90 -46.16
CA GLU A 656 -41.22 12.94 -47.03
C GLU A 656 -42.55 13.52 -46.52
N ASP A 657 -43.51 12.71 -46.08
CA ASP A 657 -44.75 13.22 -45.45
C ASP A 657 -44.44 14.07 -44.21
N TRP A 658 -43.52 13.60 -43.37
CA TRP A 658 -43.09 14.32 -42.18
C TRP A 658 -42.43 15.67 -42.49
N ILE A 659 -41.46 15.71 -43.41
CA ILE A 659 -40.80 16.98 -43.79
C ILE A 659 -41.76 17.91 -44.53
N GLY A 660 -42.65 17.37 -45.38
CA GLY A 660 -43.70 18.10 -46.08
C GLY A 660 -44.69 18.82 -45.15
N ARG A 661 -45.04 18.22 -44.00
CA ARG A 661 -45.84 18.89 -42.95
C ARG A 661 -45.09 20.02 -42.24
N GLY A 662 -43.76 20.00 -42.28
CA GLY A 662 -42.87 20.98 -41.64
C GLY A 662 -41.82 20.37 -40.71
N ALA A 663 -41.65 19.04 -40.74
CA ALA A 663 -40.90 18.27 -39.77
C ALA A 663 -41.32 18.58 -38.31
N PRO A 664 -42.61 18.39 -37.95
CA PRO A 664 -43.05 18.50 -36.57
C PRO A 664 -42.27 17.49 -35.72
N TRP A 665 -41.66 17.98 -34.64
CA TRP A 665 -40.84 17.18 -33.72
C TRP A 665 -41.54 17.16 -32.35
N PRO A 666 -42.66 16.43 -32.23
CA PRO A 666 -43.48 16.43 -31.03
C PRO A 666 -42.70 15.94 -29.82
N ALA A 667 -42.99 16.51 -28.64
CA ALA A 667 -42.50 15.98 -27.38
C ALA A 667 -42.86 14.49 -27.23
N VAL A 668 -42.05 13.72 -26.52
CA VAL A 668 -42.35 12.31 -26.26
C VAL A 668 -43.64 12.25 -25.40
N PRO A 669 -44.69 11.52 -25.82
CA PRO A 669 -45.97 11.54 -25.12
C PRO A 669 -45.86 10.88 -23.75
N VAL A 670 -46.22 11.61 -22.70
CA VAL A 670 -46.14 11.13 -21.31
C VAL A 670 -47.50 10.62 -20.86
N SER A 671 -47.59 9.35 -20.43
CA SER A 671 -48.78 8.82 -19.75
C SER A 671 -48.80 9.22 -18.28
N ALA A 672 -49.99 9.22 -17.65
CA ALA A 672 -50.12 9.47 -16.22
C ALA A 672 -49.33 8.46 -15.36
N GLU A 673 -49.18 7.22 -15.84
CA GLU A 673 -48.43 6.14 -15.18
C GLU A 673 -46.93 6.40 -15.16
N MET A 674 -46.39 7.06 -16.20
CA MET A 674 -44.96 7.41 -16.30
C MET A 674 -44.53 8.50 -15.31
N VAL A 675 -45.47 9.29 -14.80
CA VAL A 675 -45.24 10.38 -13.83
C VAL A 675 -45.92 10.12 -12.48
N GLU A 676 -46.44 8.91 -12.26
CA GLU A 676 -47.08 8.52 -11.00
C GLU A 676 -46.02 8.38 -9.89
N LEU A 677 -46.01 9.35 -8.96
CA LEU A 677 -45.15 9.34 -7.79
C LEU A 677 -45.51 8.17 -6.86
N SER A 678 -44.53 7.34 -6.51
CA SER A 678 -44.70 6.33 -5.46
C SER A 678 -45.16 6.97 -4.14
N PRO A 679 -45.94 6.27 -3.30
CA PRO A 679 -46.21 6.71 -1.94
C PRO A 679 -44.91 6.74 -1.11
N LEU A 680 -44.92 7.44 0.02
CA LEU A 680 -43.81 7.41 0.97
C LEU A 680 -43.63 6.00 1.56
N SER A 681 -42.39 5.61 1.85
CA SER A 681 -42.08 4.37 2.55
C SER A 681 -42.50 4.43 4.02
N ASP A 682 -42.82 3.28 4.61
CA ASP A 682 -42.94 3.18 6.06
C ASP A 682 -41.58 3.36 6.77
N ASP A 683 -41.62 3.45 8.09
CA ASP A 683 -40.45 3.74 8.92
C ASP A 683 -39.43 2.58 8.98
N ALA A 684 -39.85 1.32 8.87
CA ALA A 684 -38.92 0.18 8.86
C ALA A 684 -38.18 0.09 7.54
N THR A 685 -38.91 0.28 6.44
CA THR A 685 -38.39 0.38 5.06
C THR A 685 -37.41 1.55 4.96
N PHE A 686 -37.80 2.75 5.41
CA PHE A 686 -36.93 3.92 5.44
C PHE A 686 -35.67 3.66 6.27
N LEU A 687 -35.80 3.09 7.48
CA LEU A 687 -34.67 2.85 8.36
C LEU A 687 -33.66 1.87 7.75
N ARG A 688 -34.11 0.73 7.23
CA ARG A 688 -33.22 -0.26 6.59
C ARG A 688 -32.51 0.34 5.38
N ARG A 689 -33.21 1.12 4.55
CA ARG A 689 -32.62 1.83 3.41
C ARG A 689 -31.54 2.83 3.84
N VAL A 690 -31.86 3.76 4.73
CA VAL A 690 -30.93 4.84 5.12
C VAL A 690 -29.68 4.30 5.82
N TYR A 691 -29.82 3.24 6.62
CA TYR A 691 -28.67 2.53 7.20
C TYR A 691 -27.75 1.95 6.13
N LEU A 692 -28.29 1.19 5.17
CA LEU A 692 -27.50 0.58 4.10
C LEU A 692 -26.83 1.63 3.19
N ASP A 693 -27.49 2.74 2.92
CA ASP A 693 -27.00 3.81 2.02
C ASP A 693 -25.98 4.78 2.66
N THR A 694 -25.89 4.81 3.99
CA THR A 694 -24.97 5.70 4.72
C THR A 694 -23.81 4.94 5.36
N VAL A 695 -24.13 3.91 6.16
CA VAL A 695 -23.19 3.14 6.99
C VAL A 695 -22.97 1.72 6.49
N GLY A 696 -23.62 1.32 5.37
CA GLY A 696 -23.32 0.08 4.65
C GLY A 696 -23.83 -1.21 5.28
N VAL A 697 -24.37 -1.15 6.50
CA VAL A 697 -24.87 -2.31 7.23
C VAL A 697 -26.31 -2.09 7.68
N ILE A 698 -27.07 -3.16 7.83
CA ILE A 698 -28.38 -3.11 8.49
C ILE A 698 -28.30 -2.53 9.91
N PRO A 699 -29.35 -1.88 10.43
CA PRO A 699 -29.39 -1.49 11.84
C PRO A 699 -29.38 -2.73 12.75
N THR A 700 -28.75 -2.63 13.92
CA THR A 700 -28.91 -3.65 14.96
C THR A 700 -30.36 -3.71 15.43
N ALA A 701 -30.78 -4.85 15.98
CA ALA A 701 -32.10 -5.00 16.61
C ALA A 701 -32.38 -3.95 17.71
N ARG A 702 -31.33 -3.38 18.34
CA ARG A 702 -31.47 -2.25 19.26
C ARG A 702 -31.77 -0.95 18.51
N GLU A 703 -30.92 -0.54 17.57
CA GLU A 703 -31.10 0.69 16.78
C GLU A 703 -32.47 0.74 16.10
N ALA A 704 -32.94 -0.40 15.56
CA ALA A 704 -34.25 -0.52 14.94
C ALA A 704 -35.41 -0.29 15.91
N ARG A 705 -35.37 -0.93 17.09
CA ARG A 705 -36.42 -0.79 18.11
C ARG A 705 -36.39 0.57 18.81
N ASP A 706 -35.22 1.18 18.96
CA ASP A 706 -35.07 2.53 19.53
C ASP A 706 -35.64 3.60 18.56
N PHE A 707 -35.38 3.49 17.25
CA PHE A 707 -36.01 4.35 16.23
C PHE A 707 -37.54 4.15 16.12
N GLN A 708 -38.01 2.90 16.21
CA GLN A 708 -39.44 2.59 16.17
C GLN A 708 -40.21 3.14 17.38
N ARG A 709 -39.52 3.37 18.51
CA ARG A 709 -40.06 4.02 19.72
C ARG A 709 -40.03 5.55 19.65
N GLU A 710 -39.26 6.15 18.74
CA GLU A 710 -39.19 7.59 18.60
C GLU A 710 -40.50 8.15 18.01
N SER A 711 -41.09 9.12 18.72
CA SER A 711 -42.35 9.78 18.36
C SER A 711 -42.18 11.17 17.77
N SER A 712 -40.93 11.63 17.59
CA SER A 712 -40.64 12.92 16.94
C SER A 712 -41.07 12.90 15.47
N PRO A 713 -41.74 13.94 14.95
CA PRO A 713 -41.96 14.08 13.51
C PRO A 713 -40.64 14.24 12.73
N GLU A 714 -39.57 14.68 13.41
CA GLU A 714 -38.24 14.89 12.83
C GLU A 714 -37.31 13.66 12.96
N LYS A 715 -37.79 12.53 13.49
CA LYS A 715 -36.96 11.33 13.72
C LYS A 715 -36.18 10.85 12.50
N ARG A 716 -36.76 11.00 11.30
CA ARG A 716 -36.10 10.67 10.03
C ARG A 716 -34.89 11.57 9.76
N LEU A 717 -34.98 12.85 10.12
CA LEU A 717 -33.87 13.80 10.06
C LEU A 717 -32.82 13.47 11.13
N HIS A 718 -33.26 13.19 12.37
CA HIS A 718 -32.36 12.80 13.47
C HIS A 718 -31.50 11.58 13.12
N VAL A 719 -32.08 10.55 12.50
CA VAL A 719 -31.33 9.35 12.11
C VAL A 719 -30.43 9.59 10.88
N ILE A 720 -30.84 10.43 9.92
CA ILE A 720 -29.95 10.87 8.82
C ILE A 720 -28.71 11.59 9.41
N ASP A 721 -28.91 12.58 10.27
CA ASP A 721 -27.81 13.37 10.83
C ASP A 721 -26.90 12.53 11.74
N ARG A 722 -27.48 11.58 12.50
CA ARG A 722 -26.71 10.59 13.29
C ARG A 722 -25.85 9.69 12.41
N LEU A 723 -26.39 9.17 11.30
CA LEU A 723 -25.71 8.23 10.43
C LEU A 723 -24.64 8.90 9.55
N LEU A 724 -24.87 10.15 9.14
CA LEU A 724 -23.84 10.96 8.49
C LEU A 724 -22.69 11.27 9.47
N ALA A 725 -22.98 11.46 10.76
CA ALA A 725 -21.94 11.64 11.78
C ALA A 725 -21.20 10.34 12.20
N ASP A 726 -21.65 9.17 11.76
CA ASP A 726 -21.10 7.86 12.15
C ASP A 726 -19.80 7.53 11.39
N ASP A 727 -18.80 6.97 12.07
CA ASP A 727 -17.52 6.55 11.45
C ASP A 727 -17.71 5.37 10.47
N ARG A 728 -18.79 4.57 10.62
CA ARG A 728 -19.18 3.51 9.66
C ARG A 728 -19.46 4.05 8.25
N TRP A 729 -19.69 5.36 8.10
CA TRP A 729 -19.69 6.03 6.79
C TRP A 729 -18.41 5.73 5.98
N ALA A 730 -17.26 5.73 6.65
CA ALA A 730 -15.99 5.46 5.99
C ALA A 730 -15.87 3.99 5.56
N ASP A 731 -16.42 3.04 6.33
CA ASP A 731 -16.48 1.62 5.93
C ASP A 731 -17.28 1.45 4.64
N HIS A 732 -18.50 2.01 4.58
CA HIS A 732 -19.37 1.88 3.41
C HIS A 732 -18.80 2.52 2.14
N TRP A 733 -18.27 3.73 2.24
CA TRP A 733 -17.82 4.49 1.07
C TRP A 733 -16.43 4.09 0.59
N THR A 734 -15.59 3.45 1.42
CA THR A 734 -14.23 3.05 0.99
C THR A 734 -14.29 2.08 -0.18
N GLY A 735 -15.05 0.98 -0.09
CA GLY A 735 -15.12 -0.04 -1.17
C GLY A 735 -15.47 0.54 -2.55
N TYR A 736 -16.39 1.50 -2.61
CA TYR A 736 -16.73 2.21 -3.86
C TYR A 736 -15.55 3.03 -4.39
N TRP A 737 -14.83 3.76 -3.53
CA TRP A 737 -13.67 4.53 -3.96
C TRP A 737 -12.44 3.64 -4.28
N LEU A 738 -12.37 2.40 -3.79
CA LEU A 738 -11.41 1.40 -4.27
C LEU A 738 -11.71 1.01 -5.72
N ASP A 739 -12.98 0.78 -6.07
CA ASP A 739 -13.43 0.52 -7.45
C ASP A 739 -13.12 1.70 -8.38
N VAL A 740 -13.54 2.93 -8.02
CA VAL A 740 -13.29 4.15 -8.81
C VAL A 740 -11.81 4.40 -9.06
N LEU A 741 -10.93 4.05 -8.11
CA LEU A 741 -9.50 4.35 -8.18
C LEU A 741 -8.62 3.18 -8.67
N ALA A 742 -9.23 2.08 -9.11
CA ALA A 742 -8.57 0.85 -9.57
C ALA A 742 -7.56 0.29 -8.55
N GLU A 743 -8.02 0.08 -7.31
CA GLU A 743 -7.22 -0.48 -6.23
C GLU A 743 -6.96 -1.99 -6.44
N ASN A 744 -5.72 -2.35 -6.71
CA ASN A 744 -5.32 -3.73 -7.01
C ASN A 744 -4.44 -4.29 -5.88
N PRO A 745 -5.00 -4.97 -4.86
CA PRO A 745 -4.27 -5.48 -3.69
C PRO A 745 -3.88 -6.98 -3.87
N THR A 746 -2.68 -7.37 -3.45
CA THR A 746 -2.19 -8.77 -3.57
C THR A 746 -1.15 -9.10 -2.50
N LEU A 747 -1.37 -10.18 -1.74
CA LEU A 747 -0.48 -10.56 -0.62
C LEU A 747 0.93 -11.01 -1.04
N ILE A 748 1.09 -11.42 -2.30
CA ILE A 748 2.40 -11.64 -2.96
C ILE A 748 2.77 -10.42 -3.80
N ASN A 749 4.02 -9.96 -3.73
CA ASN A 749 4.59 -9.10 -4.77
C ASN A 749 6.07 -9.38 -5.06
N ALA A 750 6.39 -9.39 -6.36
CA ALA A 750 7.67 -8.96 -6.91
C ALA A 750 7.53 -8.39 -8.35
N SER A 751 6.30 -8.23 -8.86
CA SER A 751 6.03 -8.03 -10.30
C SER A 751 4.60 -7.59 -10.67
N LEU A 752 3.64 -7.48 -9.73
CA LEU A 752 2.20 -7.45 -10.06
C LEU A 752 1.50 -6.09 -9.88
N ASN A 753 2.24 -4.98 -9.79
CA ASN A 753 1.70 -3.61 -9.74
C ASN A 753 0.59 -3.44 -8.69
N THR A 754 0.89 -3.90 -7.48
CA THR A 754 -0.06 -4.00 -6.37
C THR A 754 0.03 -2.80 -5.44
N THR A 755 -1.14 -2.33 -5.01
CA THR A 755 -1.38 -1.10 -4.24
C THR A 755 -1.16 -1.23 -2.75
N GLY A 756 -1.37 -2.44 -2.22
CA GLY A 756 -1.34 -2.74 -0.80
C GLY A 756 -2.14 -1.74 0.04
N PRO A 757 -1.57 -1.18 1.12
CA PRO A 757 -2.32 -0.39 2.10
C PRO A 757 -2.87 0.97 1.61
N PHE A 758 -2.78 1.33 0.31
CA PHE A 758 -3.35 2.56 -0.26
C PHE A 758 -4.79 2.86 0.20
N ARG A 759 -5.63 1.82 0.31
CA ARG A 759 -6.99 1.88 0.87
C ARG A 759 -7.14 2.67 2.18
N TRP A 760 -6.11 2.70 3.03
CA TRP A 760 -6.18 3.44 4.29
C TRP A 760 -6.18 4.96 4.11
N PHE A 761 -5.58 5.49 3.04
CA PHE A 761 -5.70 6.91 2.70
C PHE A 761 -7.16 7.28 2.34
N VAL A 762 -7.85 6.39 1.63
CA VAL A 762 -9.28 6.55 1.28
C VAL A 762 -10.13 6.52 2.56
N TYR A 763 -9.95 5.49 3.38
CA TYR A 763 -10.67 5.32 4.65
C TYR A 763 -10.46 6.48 5.62
N ASP A 764 -9.21 6.84 5.94
CA ASP A 764 -8.90 7.93 6.88
C ASP A 764 -9.43 9.29 6.36
N SER A 765 -9.47 9.50 5.04
CA SER A 765 -9.99 10.74 4.44
C SER A 765 -11.52 10.83 4.48
N LEU A 766 -12.23 9.73 4.28
CA LEU A 766 -13.69 9.66 4.43
C LEU A 766 -14.11 9.79 5.91
N ARG A 767 -13.32 9.21 6.83
CA ARG A 767 -13.57 9.23 8.27
C ARG A 767 -13.34 10.61 8.90
N ASP A 768 -12.33 11.34 8.44
CA ASP A 768 -12.10 12.74 8.82
C ASP A 768 -13.03 13.73 8.10
N ASN A 769 -13.97 13.25 7.26
CA ASN A 769 -14.83 14.05 6.39
C ASN A 769 -14.05 15.14 5.61
N LYS A 770 -12.92 14.76 4.99
CA LYS A 770 -12.13 15.72 4.22
C LYS A 770 -12.97 16.29 3.06
N PRO A 771 -12.97 17.63 2.86
CA PRO A 771 -13.43 18.27 1.63
C PRO A 771 -12.98 17.51 0.40
N PHE A 772 -13.90 17.23 -0.53
CA PHE A 772 -13.60 16.28 -1.60
C PHE A 772 -12.56 16.81 -2.60
N ASP A 773 -12.46 18.13 -2.76
CA ASP A 773 -11.40 18.78 -3.53
C ASP A 773 -10.01 18.59 -2.88
N ARG A 774 -9.95 18.59 -1.55
CA ARG A 774 -8.75 18.22 -0.77
C ARG A 774 -8.40 16.75 -0.93
N PHE A 775 -9.37 15.84 -0.84
CA PHE A 775 -9.14 14.41 -1.06
C PHE A 775 -8.53 14.13 -2.45
N VAL A 776 -9.12 14.70 -3.51
CA VAL A 776 -8.63 14.53 -4.88
C VAL A 776 -7.27 15.20 -5.09
N THR A 777 -7.00 16.33 -4.43
CA THR A 777 -5.67 16.97 -4.48
C THR A 777 -4.60 16.13 -3.79
N GLU A 778 -4.85 15.63 -2.58
CA GLU A 778 -3.92 14.76 -1.86
C GLU A 778 -3.64 13.47 -2.63
N LEU A 779 -4.68 12.87 -3.24
CA LEU A 779 -4.59 11.73 -4.15
C LEU A 779 -3.66 11.99 -5.35
N ILE A 780 -3.88 13.10 -6.07
CA ILE A 780 -3.12 13.46 -7.27
C ILE A 780 -1.66 13.79 -6.94
N LEU A 781 -1.40 14.44 -5.79
CA LEU A 781 -0.06 14.75 -5.33
C LEU A 781 0.78 13.51 -5.01
N MET A 782 0.14 12.38 -4.68
CA MET A 782 0.78 11.09 -4.36
C MET A 782 1.81 11.24 -3.22
N ARG A 783 1.31 11.68 -2.06
CA ARG A 783 2.06 11.93 -0.81
C ARG A 783 2.07 10.73 0.15
N GLY A 784 3.02 10.75 1.10
CA GLY A 784 3.20 9.71 2.11
C GLY A 784 3.80 8.42 1.53
N SER A 785 3.71 7.33 2.29
CA SER A 785 4.30 6.05 1.90
C SER A 785 3.48 5.31 0.84
N ALA A 786 4.15 4.86 -0.21
CA ALA A 786 3.54 3.97 -1.21
C ALA A 786 3.25 2.54 -0.69
N HIS A 787 3.78 2.18 0.49
CA HIS A 787 3.73 0.82 1.04
C HIS A 787 3.21 0.73 2.47
N GLU A 788 2.92 1.86 3.14
CA GLU A 788 2.27 1.91 4.48
C GLU A 788 0.94 2.72 4.46
N GLY A 789 0.38 2.97 3.28
CA GLY A 789 -0.99 3.47 3.11
C GLY A 789 -1.15 4.98 2.97
N GLY A 790 -0.11 5.67 2.50
CA GLY A 790 -0.22 7.03 1.99
C GLY A 790 -0.84 7.05 0.58
N SER A 791 -1.30 8.24 0.16
CA SER A 791 -1.81 8.48 -1.20
C SER A 791 -0.82 8.13 -2.33
N ALA A 792 0.49 8.06 -2.04
CA ALA A 792 1.50 7.58 -2.98
C ALA A 792 1.24 6.15 -3.49
N GLY A 793 0.51 5.32 -2.74
CA GLY A 793 0.05 4.01 -3.19
C GLY A 793 -0.89 4.06 -4.41
N PHE A 794 -1.51 5.21 -4.71
CA PHE A 794 -2.23 5.42 -5.96
C PHE A 794 -1.29 5.35 -7.17
N GLY A 795 -0.05 5.84 -7.04
CA GLY A 795 0.96 5.89 -8.10
C GLY A 795 1.32 4.52 -8.68
N ILE A 796 1.18 3.46 -7.88
CA ILE A 796 1.45 2.06 -8.27
C ILE A 796 0.17 1.28 -8.67
N ALA A 797 -1.03 1.84 -8.46
CA ALA A 797 -2.29 1.17 -8.79
C ALA A 797 -2.53 1.05 -10.30
N ALA A 798 -2.87 -0.17 -10.77
CA ALA A 798 -3.00 -0.50 -12.20
C ALA A 798 -1.76 -0.09 -13.07
N ASN A 799 -0.59 0.06 -12.43
CA ASN A 799 0.64 0.45 -13.10
C ASN A 799 1.11 -0.63 -14.10
N ASN A 800 1.88 -0.24 -15.10
CA ASN A 800 2.26 -1.08 -16.23
C ASN A 800 3.49 -0.50 -16.94
N ASP A 801 3.74 -0.92 -18.18
CA ASP A 801 4.85 -0.45 -19.03
C ASP A 801 4.76 1.04 -19.40
N SER A 802 3.58 1.66 -19.31
CA SER A 802 3.37 3.10 -19.54
C SER A 802 3.32 3.88 -18.23
N PRO A 803 4.38 4.66 -17.88
CA PRO A 803 4.44 5.38 -16.62
C PRO A 803 3.26 6.35 -16.45
N LEU A 804 2.47 6.12 -15.40
CA LEU A 804 1.35 6.97 -14.97
C LEU A 804 0.22 7.17 -15.99
N ALA A 805 0.24 6.54 -17.17
CA ALA A 805 -0.84 6.63 -18.15
C ALA A 805 -2.17 6.12 -17.57
N ALA A 806 -2.16 4.97 -16.87
CA ALA A 806 -3.33 4.46 -16.16
C ALA A 806 -3.88 5.47 -15.13
N LYS A 807 -3.03 6.30 -14.51
CA LYS A 807 -3.47 7.35 -13.57
C LYS A 807 -4.24 8.44 -14.30
N GLY A 808 -3.74 8.90 -15.46
CA GLY A 808 -4.46 9.88 -16.29
C GLY A 808 -5.86 9.41 -16.67
N GLN A 809 -6.00 8.14 -17.08
CA GLN A 809 -7.30 7.53 -17.36
C GLN A 809 -8.21 7.51 -16.12
N ILE A 810 -7.71 6.98 -15.00
CA ILE A 810 -8.49 6.88 -13.75
C ILE A 810 -8.99 8.26 -13.31
N LEU A 811 -8.11 9.28 -13.32
CA LEU A 811 -8.49 10.64 -12.90
C LEU A 811 -9.53 11.28 -13.85
N ALA A 812 -9.44 11.04 -15.16
CA ALA A 812 -10.40 11.55 -16.13
C ALA A 812 -11.79 10.91 -15.99
N GLY A 813 -11.87 9.58 -15.90
CA GLY A 813 -13.13 8.87 -15.69
C GLY A 813 -13.75 9.15 -14.31
N ALA A 814 -12.93 9.11 -13.25
CA ALA A 814 -13.40 9.35 -11.88
C ALA A 814 -13.95 10.77 -11.68
N PHE A 815 -13.25 11.78 -12.20
CA PHE A 815 -13.46 13.17 -11.78
C PHE A 815 -13.91 14.12 -12.90
N GLN A 816 -13.93 13.71 -14.17
CA GLN A 816 -14.30 14.59 -15.30
C GLN A 816 -15.36 13.97 -16.25
N GLY A 817 -15.68 12.69 -16.11
CA GLY A 817 -16.63 11.99 -16.99
C GLY A 817 -16.07 11.85 -18.42
N MET A 818 -14.80 11.42 -18.53
CA MET A 818 -14.04 11.37 -19.79
C MET A 818 -13.28 10.05 -19.89
N GLU A 819 -13.57 9.27 -20.93
CA GLU A 819 -12.86 8.01 -21.19
C GLU A 819 -11.54 8.22 -21.97
N LEU A 820 -10.49 7.53 -21.53
CA LEU A 820 -9.14 7.54 -22.08
C LEU A 820 -8.54 6.13 -22.25
N GLN A 821 -9.30 5.04 -22.07
CA GLN A 821 -8.77 3.67 -22.19
C GLN A 821 -8.16 3.38 -23.57
N CYS A 822 -8.86 3.76 -24.64
CA CYS A 822 -8.35 3.66 -26.02
C CYS A 822 -7.07 4.50 -26.20
N ALA A 823 -7.07 5.72 -25.62
CA ALA A 823 -5.99 6.69 -25.66
C ALA A 823 -4.66 6.22 -25.04
N ARG A 824 -4.57 5.01 -24.49
CA ARG A 824 -3.28 4.38 -24.15
C ARG A 824 -2.48 4.00 -25.40
N CYS A 825 -3.09 3.33 -26.38
CA CYS A 825 -2.36 2.68 -27.48
C CYS A 825 -2.52 3.34 -28.85
N HIS A 826 -3.59 4.12 -29.02
CA HIS A 826 -3.99 4.81 -30.25
C HIS A 826 -4.98 5.95 -29.90
N ASP A 827 -5.26 6.85 -30.82
CA ASP A 827 -6.29 7.88 -30.64
C ASP A 827 -7.70 7.23 -30.61
N SER A 828 -8.66 7.79 -29.87
CA SER A 828 -9.95 7.13 -29.61
C SER A 828 -10.82 7.06 -30.89
N PRO A 829 -11.37 5.88 -31.25
CA PRO A 829 -12.27 5.72 -32.40
C PRO A 829 -13.75 6.04 -32.09
N TYR A 830 -14.03 6.36 -30.81
CA TYR A 830 -15.38 6.56 -30.26
C TYR A 830 -15.54 7.84 -29.44
N HIS A 831 -14.44 8.50 -29.06
CA HIS A 831 -14.43 9.72 -28.26
C HIS A 831 -13.53 10.78 -28.92
N SER A 832 -13.70 12.03 -28.51
CA SER A 832 -12.86 13.17 -28.89
C SER A 832 -11.39 13.08 -28.42
N THR A 833 -11.06 12.10 -27.58
CA THR A 833 -9.78 12.02 -26.84
C THR A 833 -8.64 11.31 -27.61
N THR A 834 -7.45 11.90 -27.55
CA THR A 834 -6.24 11.44 -28.26
C THR A 834 -5.22 10.79 -27.33
N GLN A 835 -4.28 10.02 -27.91
CA GLN A 835 -3.12 9.49 -27.18
C GLN A 835 -2.25 10.64 -26.64
N ARG A 836 -2.22 11.80 -27.30
CA ARG A 836 -1.50 12.97 -26.80
C ARG A 836 -2.12 13.51 -25.50
N ASP A 837 -3.44 13.49 -25.36
CA ASP A 837 -4.12 14.00 -24.17
C ASP A 837 -3.78 13.16 -22.93
N LEU A 838 -3.88 11.83 -23.04
CA LEU A 838 -3.56 10.91 -21.95
C LEU A 838 -2.09 11.01 -21.51
N TYR A 839 -1.15 11.05 -22.47
CA TYR A 839 0.27 11.18 -22.13
C TYR A 839 0.65 12.59 -21.65
N SER A 840 -0.14 13.62 -21.97
CA SER A 840 0.03 14.97 -21.40
C SER A 840 -0.35 14.99 -19.91
N LEU A 841 -1.46 14.34 -19.52
CA LEU A 841 -1.79 14.11 -18.10
C LEU A 841 -0.71 13.30 -17.39
N ALA A 842 -0.24 12.21 -18.02
CA ALA A 842 0.81 11.37 -17.45
C ALA A 842 2.13 12.14 -17.24
N ALA A 843 2.48 13.04 -18.18
CA ALA A 843 3.63 13.92 -18.06
C ALA A 843 3.46 14.97 -16.93
N MET A 844 2.26 15.53 -16.74
CA MET A 844 1.95 16.39 -15.59
C MET A 844 2.15 15.64 -14.26
N LEU A 845 1.64 14.41 -14.15
CA LEU A 845 1.84 13.55 -12.97
C LEU A 845 3.32 13.16 -12.77
N ALA A 846 4.06 12.93 -13.85
CA ALA A 846 5.48 12.57 -13.81
C ALA A 846 6.42 13.74 -13.51
N ARG A 847 5.93 14.99 -13.57
CA ARG A 847 6.71 16.24 -13.45
C ARG A 847 7.82 16.38 -14.53
N LYS A 848 7.62 15.75 -15.69
CA LYS A 848 8.56 15.77 -16.83
C LYS A 848 7.88 15.27 -18.10
N PRO A 849 8.41 15.60 -19.29
CA PRO A 849 7.97 14.98 -20.54
C PRO A 849 8.11 13.45 -20.52
N LEU A 850 7.19 12.76 -21.20
CA LEU A 850 7.17 11.30 -21.33
C LEU A 850 7.11 10.87 -22.80
N THR A 851 7.64 9.69 -23.11
CA THR A 851 7.51 9.05 -24.43
C THR A 851 6.59 7.84 -24.34
N VAL A 852 5.77 7.61 -25.37
CA VAL A 852 4.94 6.39 -25.49
C VAL A 852 5.85 5.15 -25.63
N PRO A 853 5.75 4.13 -24.76
CA PRO A 853 6.49 2.88 -24.93
C PRO A 853 6.07 2.15 -26.20
N ALA A 854 7.02 1.50 -26.88
CA ALA A 854 6.73 0.72 -28.08
C ALA A 854 5.74 -0.46 -27.83
N SER A 855 5.66 -0.95 -26.60
CA SER A 855 4.73 -1.98 -26.13
C SER A 855 3.30 -1.46 -25.87
N SER A 856 3.13 -0.17 -25.59
CA SER A 856 1.83 0.49 -25.40
C SER A 856 1.47 1.35 -26.63
N ARG A 857 1.67 0.79 -27.83
CA ARG A 857 1.39 1.45 -29.10
C ARG A 857 0.96 0.41 -30.14
N VAL A 858 0.00 0.73 -30.99
CA VAL A 858 -0.28 -0.08 -32.18
C VAL A 858 0.90 0.02 -33.17
N PRO A 859 1.52 -1.11 -33.61
CA PRO A 859 2.62 -1.10 -34.58
C PRO A 859 2.22 -0.56 -35.96
N SER A 860 3.14 0.04 -36.72
CA SER A 860 2.86 0.55 -38.08
C SER A 860 2.34 -0.54 -39.02
N ALA A 861 2.89 -1.76 -38.91
CA ALA A 861 2.49 -2.94 -39.69
C ALA A 861 1.02 -3.34 -39.54
N PHE A 862 0.30 -2.87 -38.50
CA PHE A 862 -1.14 -3.06 -38.38
C PHE A 862 -1.93 -2.26 -39.43
N PHE A 863 -1.40 -1.13 -39.89
CA PHE A 863 -2.04 -0.25 -40.87
C PHE A 863 -1.70 -0.61 -42.32
N GLU A 864 -0.70 -1.48 -42.51
CA GLU A 864 -0.27 -1.99 -43.81
C GLU A 864 -1.24 -3.10 -44.29
N ASN A 865 -1.57 -3.13 -45.58
CA ASN A 865 -2.46 -4.12 -46.22
C ASN A 865 -3.93 -4.17 -45.73
N GLN A 866 -4.40 -3.12 -45.04
CA GLN A 866 -5.80 -3.00 -44.63
C GLN A 866 -6.77 -2.87 -45.83
N LEU A 867 -7.79 -3.73 -45.91
CA LEU A 867 -8.82 -3.72 -46.97
C LEU A 867 -9.86 -2.59 -46.83
N ARG A 868 -9.82 -1.83 -45.74
CA ARG A 868 -10.68 -0.68 -45.43
C ARG A 868 -9.86 0.34 -44.63
N HIS A 869 -10.27 1.61 -44.63
CA HIS A 869 -9.67 2.58 -43.71
C HIS A 869 -9.88 2.14 -42.25
N SER A 870 -8.80 2.20 -41.46
CA SER A 870 -8.84 1.87 -40.04
C SER A 870 -9.71 2.87 -39.28
N LEU A 871 -10.43 2.39 -38.26
CA LEU A 871 -11.20 3.25 -37.35
C LEU A 871 -10.32 3.95 -36.31
N ILE A 872 -9.11 3.43 -36.06
CA ILE A 872 -8.14 3.97 -35.10
C ILE A 872 -6.99 4.67 -35.82
N GLN A 873 -6.38 5.66 -35.17
CA GLN A 873 -5.20 6.40 -35.67
C GLN A 873 -4.12 6.46 -34.57
N VAL A 874 -2.87 6.73 -34.92
CA VAL A 874 -1.79 6.93 -33.93
C VAL A 874 -0.97 8.16 -34.31
N THR A 875 -1.46 9.33 -33.89
CA THR A 875 -0.90 10.65 -34.25
C THR A 875 0.49 10.93 -33.65
N LEU A 876 0.78 10.42 -32.44
CA LEU A 876 2.12 10.49 -31.84
C LEU A 876 3.11 9.60 -32.60
N LYS A 877 4.38 10.02 -32.73
CA LYS A 877 5.45 9.23 -33.35
C LYS A 877 6.23 8.39 -32.33
N PRO A 878 6.88 7.28 -32.73
CA PRO A 878 7.71 6.49 -31.82
C PRO A 878 8.84 7.34 -31.22
N GLY A 879 8.98 7.32 -29.90
CA GLY A 879 9.97 8.13 -29.17
C GLY A 879 9.68 9.64 -29.11
N GLU A 880 8.51 10.10 -29.57
CA GLU A 880 8.13 11.51 -29.46
C GLU A 880 7.87 11.90 -27.99
N PRO A 881 8.52 12.97 -27.47
CA PRO A 881 8.29 13.42 -26.10
C PRO A 881 7.00 14.26 -26.00
N VAL A 882 6.02 13.76 -25.26
CA VAL A 882 4.82 14.50 -24.85
C VAL A 882 5.15 15.33 -23.63
N SER A 883 4.92 16.65 -23.71
CA SER A 883 5.18 17.58 -22.60
C SER A 883 4.01 17.62 -21.60
N PRO A 884 4.25 17.99 -20.33
CA PRO A 884 3.18 18.25 -19.36
C PRO A 884 2.23 19.33 -19.89
N LEU A 885 0.96 18.98 -20.11
CA LEU A 885 -0.07 19.90 -20.60
C LEU A 885 -1.46 19.44 -20.12
N TRP A 886 -2.34 20.41 -19.89
CA TRP A 886 -3.76 20.18 -19.65
C TRP A 886 -4.55 20.36 -20.95
N PRO A 887 -5.11 19.28 -21.54
CA PRO A 887 -5.80 19.36 -22.82
C PRO A 887 -7.26 19.84 -22.68
N PHE A 888 -7.92 19.56 -21.55
CA PHE A 888 -9.37 19.66 -21.41
C PHE A 888 -9.89 21.05 -21.01
N ALA A 889 -9.19 22.12 -21.41
CA ALA A 889 -9.53 23.49 -21.03
C ALA A 889 -10.93 23.90 -21.51
N GLU A 890 -11.28 23.56 -22.75
CA GLU A 890 -12.56 23.89 -23.38
C GLU A 890 -13.74 23.13 -22.75
N GLN A 891 -13.55 21.83 -22.50
CA GLN A 891 -14.59 20.93 -21.99
C GLN A 891 -14.90 21.12 -20.50
N THR A 892 -14.04 21.85 -19.76
CA THR A 892 -14.11 22.01 -18.30
C THR A 892 -14.27 23.45 -17.83
N GLY A 893 -13.81 24.43 -18.62
CA GLY A 893 -13.69 25.84 -18.19
C GLY A 893 -12.48 26.11 -17.28
N SER A 894 -11.60 25.13 -17.07
CA SER A 894 -10.44 25.20 -16.18
C SER A 894 -9.14 25.38 -16.97
N VAL A 895 -8.38 26.45 -16.67
CA VAL A 895 -7.21 26.92 -17.43
C VAL A 895 -6.02 27.25 -16.53
N ASP A 896 -4.79 27.10 -17.02
CA ASP A 896 -3.54 27.51 -16.34
C ASP A 896 -3.32 29.02 -16.49
N ASP A 897 -4.21 29.79 -15.86
CA ASP A 897 -4.21 31.26 -15.84
C ASP A 897 -3.79 31.82 -14.46
N ALA A 898 -3.91 33.14 -14.29
CA ALA A 898 -3.61 33.80 -13.02
C ALA A 898 -4.50 33.34 -11.85
N SER A 899 -5.74 32.90 -12.11
CA SER A 899 -6.65 32.42 -11.06
C SER A 899 -6.30 31.02 -10.58
N LEU A 900 -5.76 30.15 -11.45
CA LEU A 900 -5.26 28.84 -11.03
C LEU A 900 -4.13 29.00 -10.01
N ARG A 901 -3.25 29.98 -10.22
CA ARG A 901 -2.12 30.27 -9.31
C ARG A 901 -2.55 30.67 -7.91
N GLU A 902 -3.77 31.19 -7.72
CA GLU A 902 -4.30 31.48 -6.38
C GLU A 902 -4.65 30.20 -5.58
N LEU A 903 -4.81 29.07 -6.28
CA LEU A 903 -5.14 27.76 -5.71
C LEU A 903 -3.91 26.85 -5.48
N LEU A 904 -2.71 27.31 -5.86
CA LEU A 904 -1.44 26.56 -5.82
C LEU A 904 -0.53 27.02 -4.68
N ARG A 905 0.42 26.17 -4.30
CA ARG A 905 1.55 26.49 -3.42
C ARG A 905 2.85 26.62 -4.19
N GLU A 906 3.11 25.67 -5.09
CA GLU A 906 4.30 25.60 -5.95
C GLU A 906 3.87 25.80 -7.41
N PRO A 907 3.83 27.05 -7.94
CA PRO A 907 3.22 27.35 -9.24
C PRO A 907 3.88 26.68 -10.46
N ASP A 908 5.05 26.06 -10.27
CA ASP A 908 5.79 25.31 -11.30
C ASP A 908 5.63 23.78 -11.17
N ASP A 909 5.02 23.26 -10.10
CA ASP A 909 4.73 21.82 -9.99
C ASP A 909 3.55 21.42 -10.88
N THR A 910 3.84 20.77 -12.01
CA THR A 910 2.82 20.30 -12.95
C THR A 910 1.84 19.29 -12.34
N ARG A 911 2.22 18.58 -11.27
CA ARG A 911 1.33 17.67 -10.54
C ARG A 911 0.34 18.44 -9.66
N GLU A 912 0.79 19.50 -8.99
CA GLU A 912 -0.11 20.40 -8.25
C GLU A 912 -1.03 21.18 -9.22
N LYS A 913 -0.50 21.65 -10.36
CA LYS A 913 -1.32 22.22 -11.44
C LYS A 913 -2.45 21.31 -11.87
N LEU A 914 -2.16 20.03 -12.15
CA LEU A 914 -3.20 19.06 -12.54
C LEU A 914 -4.25 18.87 -11.44
N ALA A 915 -3.83 18.79 -10.17
CA ALA A 915 -4.74 18.72 -9.04
C ALA A 915 -5.66 19.95 -8.97
N ALA A 916 -5.10 21.16 -9.09
CA ALA A 916 -5.87 22.40 -9.08
C ALA A 916 -6.79 22.53 -10.30
N LEU A 917 -6.37 22.09 -11.50
CA LEU A 917 -7.16 22.16 -12.72
C LEU A 917 -8.39 21.24 -12.68
N ILE A 918 -8.24 20.02 -12.16
CA ILE A 918 -9.35 19.10 -11.90
C ILE A 918 -10.28 19.67 -10.82
N THR A 919 -9.72 20.17 -9.71
CA THR A 919 -10.50 20.51 -8.51
C THR A 919 -10.93 21.98 -8.40
N SER A 920 -10.63 22.82 -9.39
CA SER A 920 -10.96 24.26 -9.38
C SER A 920 -12.48 24.48 -9.32
N PRO A 921 -13.00 25.50 -8.61
CA PRO A 921 -14.41 25.87 -8.69
C PRO A 921 -14.85 26.25 -10.11
N ARG A 922 -13.92 26.67 -10.99
CA ARG A 922 -14.21 26.90 -12.42
C ARG A 922 -14.46 25.61 -13.21
N ASN A 923 -13.98 24.46 -12.72
CA ASN A 923 -14.17 23.16 -13.36
C ASN A 923 -15.58 22.62 -13.05
N GLN A 924 -16.54 22.95 -13.91
CA GLN A 924 -17.95 22.61 -13.68
C GLN A 924 -18.18 21.08 -13.72
N ARG A 925 -17.42 20.35 -14.55
CA ARG A 925 -17.48 18.89 -14.64
C ARG A 925 -17.12 18.20 -13.32
N PHE A 926 -16.15 18.72 -12.57
CA PHE A 926 -15.74 18.09 -11.31
C PHE A 926 -16.89 18.00 -10.30
N ALA A 927 -17.57 19.12 -10.03
CA ALA A 927 -18.69 19.14 -9.12
C ALA A 927 -19.89 18.33 -9.65
N GLU A 928 -20.21 18.45 -10.94
CA GLU A 928 -21.35 17.76 -11.55
C GLU A 928 -21.16 16.23 -11.62
N VAL A 929 -19.95 15.73 -11.93
CA VAL A 929 -19.64 14.29 -11.94
C VAL A 929 -19.72 13.69 -10.53
N ILE A 930 -19.21 14.38 -9.51
CA ILE A 930 -19.30 13.91 -8.11
C ILE A 930 -20.75 13.90 -7.62
N VAL A 931 -21.53 14.96 -7.90
CA VAL A 931 -22.97 14.98 -7.64
C VAL A 931 -23.68 13.80 -8.30
N ASN A 932 -23.40 13.52 -9.57
CA ASN A 932 -24.00 12.42 -10.29
C ASN A 932 -23.64 11.04 -9.70
N ARG A 933 -22.39 10.84 -9.28
CA ARG A 933 -21.92 9.60 -8.63
C ARG A 933 -22.63 9.36 -7.29
N VAL A 934 -22.79 10.39 -6.46
CA VAL A 934 -23.53 10.29 -5.19
C VAL A 934 -25.03 10.07 -5.44
N TRP A 935 -25.63 10.81 -6.38
CA TRP A 935 -27.03 10.64 -6.78
C TRP A 935 -27.31 9.21 -7.26
N ARG A 936 -26.53 8.68 -8.21
CA ARG A 936 -26.68 7.31 -8.74
C ARG A 936 -26.59 6.25 -7.63
N ARG A 937 -25.68 6.42 -6.66
CA ARG A 937 -25.57 5.48 -5.52
C ARG A 937 -26.80 5.47 -4.61
N LEU A 938 -27.42 6.62 -4.35
CA LEU A 938 -28.58 6.75 -3.44
C LEU A 938 -29.93 6.49 -4.13
N ILE A 939 -30.06 6.88 -5.40
CA ILE A 939 -31.33 6.81 -6.16
C ILE A 939 -31.41 5.59 -7.08
N GLY A 940 -30.26 5.04 -7.53
CA GLY A 940 -30.17 3.89 -8.46
C GLY A 940 -29.62 4.27 -9.82
N SER A 941 -30.32 5.16 -10.54
CA SER A 941 -29.88 5.72 -11.82
C SER A 941 -29.35 7.15 -11.67
N GLY A 942 -28.45 7.53 -12.58
CA GLY A 942 -27.80 8.84 -12.57
C GLY A 942 -28.65 9.95 -13.17
N LEU A 943 -28.35 11.20 -12.80
CA LEU A 943 -28.83 12.39 -13.51
C LEU A 943 -28.30 12.39 -14.95
N VAL A 944 -27.03 12.02 -15.12
CA VAL A 944 -26.44 11.45 -16.35
C VAL A 944 -26.25 9.97 -16.08
N ASP A 945 -26.71 9.09 -16.97
CA ASP A 945 -26.80 7.64 -16.69
C ASP A 945 -25.44 6.99 -16.34
N SER A 946 -24.41 7.22 -17.18
CA SER A 946 -23.04 6.78 -16.91
C SER A 946 -22.33 7.75 -15.95
N PRO A 947 -21.60 7.24 -14.95
CA PRO A 947 -20.86 8.06 -13.99
C PRO A 947 -19.47 8.50 -14.48
N ASP A 948 -18.95 7.89 -15.54
CA ASP A 948 -17.54 7.84 -15.94
C ASP A 948 -17.25 8.26 -17.38
N ASP A 949 -18.19 8.08 -18.30
CA ASP A 949 -18.16 8.61 -19.67
C ASP A 949 -19.38 9.50 -19.92
N TRP A 950 -19.16 10.79 -20.17
CA TRP A 950 -20.19 11.78 -20.46
C TRP A 950 -20.14 12.28 -21.93
N GLU A 951 -19.37 11.66 -22.82
CA GLU A 951 -19.38 12.08 -24.23
C GLU A 951 -20.70 11.65 -24.91
N GLY A 952 -21.29 12.55 -25.71
CA GLY A 952 -22.60 12.36 -26.34
C GLY A 952 -23.83 12.39 -25.42
N LYS A 953 -23.66 12.16 -24.11
CA LYS A 953 -24.76 11.98 -23.13
C LYS A 953 -25.25 13.31 -22.54
N THR A 954 -26.52 13.36 -22.15
CA THR A 954 -27.19 14.54 -21.59
C THR A 954 -27.79 14.25 -20.21
N ALA A 955 -27.80 15.25 -19.34
CA ALA A 955 -28.43 15.15 -18.03
C ALA A 955 -29.97 15.22 -18.15
N SER A 956 -30.66 14.31 -17.48
CA SER A 956 -32.13 14.27 -17.40
C SER A 956 -32.76 15.49 -16.74
N HIS A 957 -32.04 16.09 -15.78
CA HIS A 957 -32.44 17.30 -15.05
C HIS A 957 -31.22 18.22 -14.93
N PRO A 958 -30.84 18.95 -16.00
CA PRO A 958 -29.58 19.67 -16.06
C PRO A 958 -29.50 20.79 -15.01
N ASP A 959 -30.60 21.45 -14.67
CA ASP A 959 -30.59 22.54 -13.70
C ASP A 959 -30.63 22.06 -12.24
N LEU A 960 -31.18 20.88 -11.97
CA LEU A 960 -31.05 20.19 -10.68
C LEU A 960 -29.59 19.73 -10.46
N LEU A 961 -28.98 19.12 -11.47
CA LEU A 961 -27.57 18.72 -11.46
C LEU A 961 -26.66 19.92 -11.18
N LYS A 962 -26.88 21.04 -11.91
CA LYS A 962 -26.17 22.29 -11.67
C LYS A 962 -26.41 22.83 -10.27
N TRP A 963 -27.67 22.87 -9.80
CA TRP A 963 -28.02 23.39 -8.48
C TRP A 963 -27.28 22.64 -7.36
N LEU A 964 -27.37 21.30 -7.35
CA LEU A 964 -26.61 20.44 -6.44
C LEU A 964 -25.09 20.67 -6.55
N ALA A 965 -24.55 20.85 -7.76
CA ALA A 965 -23.13 21.10 -7.95
C ALA A 965 -22.65 22.46 -7.42
N ARG A 966 -23.45 23.53 -7.55
CA ARG A 966 -23.10 24.85 -6.97
C ARG A 966 -23.27 24.84 -5.45
N ASP A 967 -24.26 24.12 -4.94
CA ASP A 967 -24.46 23.91 -3.50
C ASP A 967 -23.29 23.14 -2.86
N PHE A 968 -22.84 22.06 -3.51
CA PHE A 968 -21.66 21.27 -3.11
C PHE A 968 -20.38 22.12 -3.07
N VAL A 969 -20.13 22.96 -4.08
CA VAL A 969 -18.98 23.89 -4.10
C VAL A 969 -19.11 24.97 -3.00
N ALA A 970 -20.32 25.52 -2.78
CA ALA A 970 -20.55 26.52 -1.74
C ALA A 970 -20.33 25.98 -0.32
N HIS A 971 -20.70 24.72 -0.08
CA HIS A 971 -20.48 24.00 1.18
C HIS A 971 -19.12 23.30 1.26
N GLY A 972 -18.12 23.77 0.50
CA GLY A 972 -16.73 23.33 0.65
C GLY A 972 -16.46 21.89 0.21
N TYR A 973 -17.20 21.39 -0.78
CA TYR A 973 -17.07 20.03 -1.32
C TYR A 973 -17.33 18.92 -0.29
N ASP A 974 -18.23 19.16 0.68
CA ASP A 974 -18.64 18.17 1.69
C ASP A 974 -19.62 17.12 1.10
N LEU A 975 -19.20 15.84 1.07
CA LEU A 975 -20.01 14.72 0.59
C LEU A 975 -21.19 14.38 1.52
N LYS A 976 -21.05 14.57 2.83
CA LYS A 976 -22.09 14.27 3.81
C LYS A 976 -23.21 15.31 3.72
N HIS A 977 -22.88 16.59 3.51
CA HIS A 977 -23.86 17.64 3.18
C HIS A 977 -24.62 17.33 1.88
N LEU A 978 -23.91 16.99 0.81
CA LEU A 978 -24.52 16.60 -0.47
C LEU A 978 -25.48 15.40 -0.32
N SER A 979 -25.04 14.35 0.37
CA SER A 979 -25.91 13.21 0.67
C SER A 979 -27.09 13.61 1.56
N ARG A 980 -26.91 14.49 2.55
CA ARG A 980 -28.01 15.01 3.38
C ARG A 980 -29.13 15.60 2.53
N GLN A 981 -28.81 16.47 1.57
CA GLN A 981 -29.80 17.05 0.65
C GLN A 981 -30.60 15.97 -0.10
N ILE A 982 -29.93 14.90 -0.56
CA ILE A 982 -30.60 13.81 -1.27
C ILE A 982 -31.48 12.99 -0.31
N LEU A 983 -30.93 12.60 0.85
CA LEU A 983 -31.61 11.78 1.86
C LEU A 983 -32.86 12.46 2.47
N THR A 984 -32.86 13.80 2.58
CA THR A 984 -34.01 14.56 3.09
C THR A 984 -35.13 14.82 2.07
N SER A 985 -34.91 14.54 0.78
CA SER A 985 -35.94 14.69 -0.26
C SER A 985 -37.12 13.73 -0.07
N GLN A 986 -38.29 14.09 -0.62
CA GLN A 986 -39.40 13.14 -0.70
C GLN A 986 -39.08 12.01 -1.67
N LEU A 987 -38.44 12.28 -2.83
CA LEU A 987 -37.92 11.26 -3.74
C LEU A 987 -37.22 10.12 -2.99
N TYR A 988 -36.17 10.41 -2.22
CA TYR A 988 -35.42 9.37 -1.51
C TYR A 988 -36.28 8.60 -0.49
N GLN A 989 -37.36 9.19 0.01
CA GLN A 989 -38.28 8.60 0.98
C GLN A 989 -39.52 7.93 0.36
N ARG A 990 -39.59 7.78 -0.97
CA ARG A 990 -40.66 7.03 -1.65
C ARG A 990 -40.39 5.54 -1.72
N GLN A 991 -41.44 4.72 -1.78
CA GLN A 991 -41.32 3.28 -2.03
C GLN A 991 -40.61 3.04 -3.38
N ALA A 992 -39.58 2.20 -3.37
CA ALA A 992 -38.76 1.98 -4.56
C ALA A 992 -39.54 1.21 -5.64
N ARG A 993 -39.36 1.58 -6.92
CA ARG A 993 -39.96 0.86 -8.05
C ARG A 993 -38.89 0.04 -8.79
N THR A 994 -39.31 -1.07 -9.37
CA THR A 994 -38.57 -1.72 -10.46
C THR A 994 -39.19 -1.24 -11.77
N SER A 995 -38.62 -0.17 -12.32
CA SER A 995 -39.02 0.38 -13.62
C SER A 995 -38.00 -0.03 -14.69
N PRO A 996 -38.39 -0.21 -15.96
CA PRO A 996 -37.43 -0.25 -17.06
C PRO A 996 -36.64 1.05 -17.09
N ALA A 997 -35.34 0.98 -17.39
CA ALA A 997 -34.54 2.18 -17.59
C ALA A 997 -35.18 3.06 -18.68
N PRO A 998 -35.40 4.37 -18.43
CA PRO A 998 -36.07 5.24 -19.38
C PRO A 998 -35.21 5.38 -20.64
N GLY A 999 -35.80 5.09 -21.81
CA GLY A 999 -35.08 5.02 -23.09
C GLY A 999 -34.48 6.35 -23.59
N SER A 1000 -34.66 7.45 -22.86
CA SER A 1000 -33.96 8.72 -23.06
C SER A 1000 -33.91 9.52 -21.75
N ALA A 1001 -32.96 10.46 -21.65
CA ALA A 1001 -32.86 11.39 -20.52
C ALA A 1001 -34.11 12.30 -20.37
N GLU A 1002 -34.86 12.51 -21.46
CA GLU A 1002 -36.12 13.26 -21.46
C GLU A 1002 -37.18 12.54 -20.62
N LEU A 1003 -37.28 11.21 -20.74
CA LEU A 1003 -38.26 10.38 -20.03
C LEU A 1003 -37.88 10.00 -18.60
N GLN A 1004 -36.66 10.29 -18.13
CA GLN A 1004 -36.31 10.08 -16.73
C GLN A 1004 -36.93 11.19 -15.86
N PHE A 1005 -37.93 10.84 -15.05
CA PHE A 1005 -38.66 11.76 -14.15
C PHE A 1005 -38.37 11.56 -12.65
N PHE A 1006 -37.68 10.48 -12.26
CA PHE A 1006 -37.47 10.07 -10.86
C PHE A 1006 -38.77 10.13 -10.01
N VAL A 1007 -39.79 9.37 -10.41
CA VAL A 1007 -41.06 9.26 -9.65
C VAL A 1007 -40.92 8.46 -8.34
N ALA A 1008 -39.83 7.71 -8.22
CA ALA A 1008 -39.43 6.85 -7.13
C ALA A 1008 -37.91 6.63 -7.23
N PRO A 1009 -37.24 6.20 -6.15
CA PRO A 1009 -35.91 5.60 -6.27
C PRO A 1009 -36.05 4.20 -6.88
N GLU A 1010 -34.98 3.71 -7.49
CA GLU A 1010 -34.95 2.36 -8.07
C GLU A 1010 -34.63 1.32 -6.99
N ARG A 1011 -35.25 0.15 -7.13
CA ARG A 1011 -35.05 -0.99 -6.22
C ARG A 1011 -33.65 -1.60 -6.42
N ARG A 1012 -32.72 -1.32 -5.51
CA ARG A 1012 -31.33 -1.78 -5.55
C ARG A 1012 -31.11 -3.06 -4.72
N ARG A 1013 -30.16 -3.91 -5.14
CA ARG A 1013 -29.61 -4.98 -4.30
C ARG A 1013 -28.50 -4.44 -3.41
N MET A 1014 -28.21 -5.13 -2.31
CA MET A 1014 -26.98 -4.90 -1.53
C MET A 1014 -25.74 -5.16 -2.40
N SER A 1015 -24.68 -4.38 -2.23
CA SER A 1015 -23.34 -4.78 -2.67
C SER A 1015 -22.85 -5.99 -1.87
N ALA A 1016 -21.87 -6.69 -2.42
CA ALA A 1016 -21.18 -7.79 -1.76
C ALA A 1016 -20.72 -7.46 -0.32
N GLU A 1017 -20.14 -6.27 -0.11
CA GLU A 1017 -19.69 -5.80 1.20
C GLU A 1017 -20.86 -5.51 2.14
N GLN A 1018 -21.89 -4.81 1.66
CA GLN A 1018 -23.10 -4.54 2.45
C GLN A 1018 -23.76 -5.85 2.89
N LEU A 1019 -23.75 -6.88 2.03
CA LEU A 1019 -24.29 -8.20 2.31
C LEU A 1019 -23.50 -8.91 3.42
N VAL A 1020 -22.18 -9.09 3.24
CA VAL A 1020 -21.35 -9.85 4.21
C VAL A 1020 -21.30 -9.17 5.58
N ASP A 1021 -21.12 -7.85 5.62
CA ASP A 1021 -21.11 -7.13 6.89
C ASP A 1021 -22.51 -7.12 7.55
N SER A 1022 -23.59 -7.05 6.78
CA SER A 1022 -24.96 -7.18 7.31
C SER A 1022 -25.29 -8.60 7.80
N LEU A 1023 -24.78 -9.65 7.16
CA LEU A 1023 -24.96 -11.04 7.62
C LEU A 1023 -24.33 -11.24 9.01
N LEU A 1024 -23.13 -10.70 9.23
CA LEU A 1024 -22.45 -10.75 10.53
C LEU A 1024 -23.16 -9.92 11.61
N VAL A 1025 -23.69 -8.74 11.26
CA VAL A 1025 -24.54 -7.93 12.16
C VAL A 1025 -25.85 -8.66 12.50
N ALA A 1026 -26.49 -9.30 11.52
CA ALA A 1026 -27.78 -9.99 11.70
C ALA A 1026 -27.73 -11.13 12.73
N VAL A 1027 -26.62 -11.90 12.74
CA VAL A 1027 -26.38 -13.01 13.66
C VAL A 1027 -25.61 -12.61 14.93
N GLY A 1028 -25.13 -11.36 14.99
CA GLY A 1028 -24.32 -10.82 16.08
C GLY A 1028 -23.01 -11.57 16.29
N LYS A 1029 -22.14 -11.61 15.27
CA LYS A 1029 -20.82 -12.25 15.33
C LYS A 1029 -19.70 -11.32 14.80
N PRO A 1030 -18.46 -11.45 15.31
CA PRO A 1030 -17.29 -10.84 14.69
C PRO A 1030 -16.90 -11.57 13.40
N MET A 1031 -16.07 -10.91 12.58
CA MET A 1031 -15.47 -11.48 11.37
C MET A 1031 -14.25 -12.34 11.74
N ASP A 1032 -14.46 -13.61 12.11
CA ASP A 1032 -13.37 -14.52 12.50
C ASP A 1032 -12.69 -15.18 11.28
N VAL A 1033 -11.69 -14.49 10.72
CA VAL A 1033 -10.90 -14.94 9.55
C VAL A 1033 -9.38 -14.80 9.79
N GLU A 1034 -8.56 -15.25 8.84
CA GLU A 1034 -7.10 -15.07 8.90
C GLU A 1034 -6.66 -13.60 8.74
N GLU A 1035 -5.45 -13.27 9.22
CA GLU A 1035 -4.78 -12.01 8.84
C GLU A 1035 -4.51 -12.01 7.33
N MET A 1036 -4.78 -10.88 6.66
CA MET A 1036 -4.48 -10.68 5.24
C MET A 1036 -2.97 -10.43 5.06
N THR A 1037 -2.16 -11.47 5.26
CA THR A 1037 -0.73 -11.52 4.98
C THR A 1037 -0.24 -12.94 4.74
N PHE A 1038 0.86 -13.08 4.00
CA PHE A 1038 1.64 -14.33 3.95
C PHE A 1038 2.97 -14.23 4.73
N ALA A 1039 3.20 -13.14 5.46
CA ALA A 1039 4.38 -12.94 6.30
C ALA A 1039 4.00 -12.34 7.67
N PRO A 1040 3.23 -13.06 8.52
CA PRO A 1040 2.82 -12.58 9.85
C PRO A 1040 4.01 -12.39 10.82
N GLU A 1041 5.18 -12.95 10.51
CA GLU A 1041 6.40 -12.82 11.31
C GLU A 1041 7.14 -11.47 11.18
N GLY A 1042 6.62 -10.53 10.37
CA GLY A 1042 7.28 -9.23 10.11
C GLY A 1042 8.49 -9.31 9.16
N GLY A 1043 8.74 -10.48 8.58
CA GLY A 1043 9.84 -10.75 7.66
C GLY A 1043 9.63 -10.20 6.25
N THR A 1044 10.71 -9.69 5.67
CA THR A 1044 10.75 -8.88 4.44
C THR A 1044 10.09 -7.50 4.59
N ARG A 1045 10.60 -6.47 3.88
CA ARG A 1045 9.99 -5.13 3.86
C ARG A 1045 8.61 -5.14 3.18
N SER A 1046 7.74 -4.21 3.57
CA SER A 1046 6.36 -4.03 3.08
C SER A 1046 6.27 -3.83 1.55
N GLU A 1047 7.30 -3.25 0.93
CA GLU A 1047 7.44 -3.13 -0.53
C GLU A 1047 7.41 -4.47 -1.29
N TYR A 1048 7.74 -5.60 -0.63
CA TYR A 1048 7.69 -6.95 -1.19
C TYR A 1048 6.56 -7.83 -0.62
N ARG A 1049 6.09 -7.56 0.61
CA ARG A 1049 5.11 -8.41 1.32
C ARG A 1049 4.08 -7.56 2.05
N GLN A 1050 2.82 -7.69 1.67
CA GLN A 1050 1.73 -6.93 2.26
C GLN A 1050 1.22 -7.60 3.55
N THR A 1051 0.89 -6.76 4.53
CA THR A 1051 -0.15 -7.07 5.52
C THR A 1051 -1.23 -6.00 5.40
N LEU A 1052 -2.49 -6.42 5.45
CA LEU A 1052 -3.65 -5.52 5.55
C LEU A 1052 -4.36 -5.68 6.90
N GLY A 1053 -3.72 -6.35 7.87
CA GLY A 1053 -4.31 -6.70 9.17
C GLY A 1053 -5.35 -7.82 9.09
N VAL A 1054 -6.07 -8.04 10.19
CA VAL A 1054 -7.23 -8.94 10.23
C VAL A 1054 -8.48 -8.16 9.76
N PRO A 1055 -9.25 -8.67 8.78
CA PRO A 1055 -10.53 -8.07 8.39
C PRO A 1055 -11.56 -8.08 9.53
N ASP A 1056 -12.17 -6.91 9.77
CA ASP A 1056 -13.36 -6.70 10.60
C ASP A 1056 -14.56 -6.16 9.79
N ARG A 1057 -14.36 -6.04 8.46
CA ARG A 1057 -15.26 -5.53 7.42
C ARG A 1057 -14.91 -6.14 6.07
N ALA A 1058 -15.91 -6.35 5.23
CA ALA A 1058 -15.74 -6.94 3.90
C ALA A 1058 -14.84 -6.10 2.97
N TRP A 1059 -14.84 -4.77 3.11
CA TRP A 1059 -13.95 -3.91 2.30
C TRP A 1059 -12.45 -4.14 2.57
N LYS A 1060 -12.09 -4.74 3.72
CA LYS A 1060 -10.69 -5.05 4.07
C LYS A 1060 -10.14 -6.30 3.40
N PHE A 1061 -10.94 -7.06 2.65
CA PHE A 1061 -10.49 -8.19 1.85
C PHE A 1061 -9.62 -7.78 0.65
N THR A 1062 -8.93 -8.77 0.07
CA THR A 1062 -7.97 -8.64 -1.04
C THR A 1062 -8.02 -9.93 -1.88
N SER A 1063 -7.51 -9.91 -3.12
CA SER A 1063 -7.47 -11.12 -3.94
C SER A 1063 -6.72 -12.28 -3.25
N LEU A 1064 -7.45 -13.38 -3.03
CA LEU A 1064 -6.93 -14.65 -2.51
C LEU A 1064 -6.37 -15.56 -3.61
N GLY A 1065 -6.55 -15.22 -4.90
CA GLY A 1065 -6.24 -16.08 -6.06
C GLY A 1065 -4.77 -16.53 -6.22
N ASN A 1066 -3.87 -16.07 -5.35
CA ASN A 1066 -2.50 -16.55 -5.22
C ASN A 1066 -2.41 -18.04 -4.80
N GLU A 1067 -3.45 -18.58 -4.18
CA GLU A 1067 -3.57 -19.98 -3.76
C GLU A 1067 -3.31 -20.97 -4.91
N ARG A 1068 -3.72 -20.64 -6.14
CA ARG A 1068 -3.53 -21.52 -7.32
C ARG A 1068 -2.05 -21.86 -7.56
N ASP A 1069 -1.16 -20.89 -7.36
CA ASP A 1069 0.27 -21.05 -7.61
C ASP A 1069 1.04 -21.45 -6.34
N ARG A 1070 0.42 -21.35 -5.15
CA ARG A 1070 0.94 -21.75 -3.84
C ARG A 1070 -0.19 -22.23 -2.89
N PRO A 1071 -0.72 -23.46 -3.05
CA PRO A 1071 -1.86 -23.94 -2.25
C PRO A 1071 -1.60 -24.04 -0.74
N SER A 1072 -0.34 -24.17 -0.33
CA SER A 1072 0.10 -24.18 1.07
C SER A 1072 -0.04 -22.82 1.78
N LEU A 1073 -0.36 -21.74 1.07
CA LEU A 1073 -0.60 -20.40 1.61
C LEU A 1073 -2.10 -20.03 1.65
N SER A 1074 -3.02 -21.00 1.65
CA SER A 1074 -4.45 -20.72 1.65
C SER A 1074 -4.96 -20.12 2.96
N LEU A 1075 -5.98 -19.26 2.85
CA LEU A 1075 -6.64 -18.58 3.96
C LEU A 1075 -8.11 -19.05 4.03
N PRO A 1076 -8.39 -20.26 4.54
CA PRO A 1076 -9.67 -20.93 4.27
C PRO A 1076 -10.89 -20.31 4.98
N ARG A 1077 -10.73 -19.66 6.15
CA ARG A 1077 -11.86 -18.95 6.78
C ARG A 1077 -12.14 -17.63 6.05
N ALA A 1078 -11.11 -16.95 5.57
CA ALA A 1078 -11.26 -15.82 4.66
C ALA A 1078 -11.91 -16.24 3.32
N ARG A 1079 -11.52 -17.38 2.74
CA ARG A 1079 -12.11 -17.89 1.49
C ARG A 1079 -13.62 -18.08 1.60
N ALA A 1080 -14.10 -18.64 2.72
CA ALA A 1080 -15.53 -18.85 2.95
C ALA A 1080 -16.38 -17.56 2.82
N LEU A 1081 -15.88 -16.41 3.29
CA LEU A 1081 -16.54 -15.12 3.09
C LEU A 1081 -16.25 -14.51 1.71
N ALA A 1082 -15.04 -14.71 1.17
CA ALA A 1082 -14.67 -14.24 -0.17
C ALA A 1082 -15.50 -14.90 -1.29
N ASP A 1083 -15.91 -16.16 -1.13
CA ASP A 1083 -16.82 -16.84 -2.06
C ASP A 1083 -18.19 -16.12 -2.16
N ILE A 1084 -18.72 -15.62 -1.03
CA ILE A 1084 -19.93 -14.79 -1.01
C ILE A 1084 -19.66 -13.46 -1.71
N LEU A 1085 -18.51 -12.83 -1.43
CA LEU A 1085 -18.16 -11.54 -2.04
C LEU A 1085 -18.09 -11.64 -3.57
N GLU A 1086 -17.32 -12.60 -4.09
CA GLU A 1086 -17.12 -12.82 -5.53
C GLU A 1086 -18.45 -13.14 -6.24
N ALA A 1087 -19.33 -13.97 -5.65
CA ALA A 1087 -20.64 -14.30 -6.23
C ALA A 1087 -21.59 -13.09 -6.32
N PHE A 1088 -21.43 -12.09 -5.45
CA PHE A 1088 -22.18 -10.82 -5.45
C PHE A 1088 -21.40 -9.68 -6.14
N GLY A 1089 -20.48 -10.02 -7.04
CA GLY A 1089 -19.86 -9.09 -7.99
C GLY A 1089 -18.69 -8.27 -7.43
N TRP A 1090 -18.13 -8.63 -6.27
CA TRP A 1090 -16.88 -8.04 -5.77
C TRP A 1090 -15.68 -8.52 -6.59
N ASP A 1091 -14.81 -7.59 -6.97
CA ASP A 1091 -13.49 -7.89 -7.52
C ASP A 1091 -12.42 -7.65 -6.44
N GLY A 1092 -11.57 -8.67 -6.22
CA GLY A 1092 -10.43 -8.60 -5.33
C GLY A 1092 -9.16 -7.99 -5.96
N ALA A 1093 -9.14 -7.73 -7.27
CA ALA A 1093 -7.96 -7.34 -8.05
C ALA A 1093 -8.29 -6.30 -9.16
N ARG A 1094 -8.68 -5.08 -8.75
CA ARG A 1094 -9.27 -4.05 -9.64
C ARG A 1094 -8.24 -3.47 -10.62
N GLN A 1095 -8.07 -4.10 -11.79
CA GLN A 1095 -7.11 -3.64 -12.82
C GLN A 1095 -7.61 -2.44 -13.64
N SER A 1096 -8.82 -1.95 -13.42
CA SER A 1096 -9.43 -0.81 -14.15
C SER A 1096 -10.51 -0.13 -13.31
N PRO A 1097 -10.82 1.16 -13.52
CA PRO A 1097 -11.69 1.97 -12.64
C PRO A 1097 -13.20 1.72 -12.88
N ARG A 1098 -13.63 0.46 -12.88
CA ARG A 1098 -15.03 0.07 -13.15
C ARG A 1098 -15.86 0.12 -11.88
N THR A 1099 -16.92 0.92 -11.86
CA THR A 1099 -17.88 0.97 -10.73
C THR A 1099 -19.11 0.11 -10.91
N ASP A 1100 -19.36 -0.38 -12.12
CA ASP A 1100 -20.53 -1.20 -12.42
C ASP A 1100 -20.15 -2.67 -12.26
N ARG A 1101 -20.73 -3.28 -11.23
CA ARG A 1101 -20.52 -4.67 -10.81
C ARG A 1101 -21.65 -5.58 -11.30
N GLU A 1102 -21.37 -6.86 -11.40
CA GLU A 1102 -22.37 -7.90 -11.73
C GLU A 1102 -23.39 -8.04 -10.59
N VAL A 1103 -24.55 -7.38 -10.73
CA VAL A 1103 -25.64 -7.39 -9.75
C VAL A 1103 -26.87 -8.19 -10.18
N ASP A 1104 -26.85 -8.79 -11.38
CA ASP A 1104 -28.00 -9.55 -11.89
C ASP A 1104 -28.23 -10.84 -11.08
N PRO A 1105 -29.50 -11.30 -10.93
CA PRO A 1105 -29.82 -12.52 -10.21
C PRO A 1105 -29.27 -13.77 -10.92
N ASN A 1106 -28.35 -14.48 -10.28
CA ASN A 1106 -27.78 -15.73 -10.80
C ASN A 1106 -27.82 -16.87 -9.77
N VAL A 1107 -27.62 -18.11 -10.24
CA VAL A 1107 -27.71 -19.32 -9.39
C VAL A 1107 -26.58 -19.47 -8.37
N LEU A 1108 -25.42 -18.83 -8.60
CA LEU A 1108 -24.29 -18.90 -7.67
C LEU A 1108 -24.56 -18.08 -6.40
N GLN A 1109 -25.20 -16.91 -6.53
CA GLN A 1109 -25.57 -16.04 -5.40
C GLN A 1109 -26.45 -16.74 -4.37
N ALA A 1110 -27.47 -17.49 -4.80
CA ALA A 1110 -28.28 -18.30 -3.90
C ALA A 1110 -27.52 -19.55 -3.43
N GLY A 1111 -26.79 -20.22 -4.32
CA GLY A 1111 -26.02 -21.42 -4.01
C GLY A 1111 -24.99 -21.21 -2.89
N VAL A 1112 -24.25 -20.10 -2.92
CA VAL A 1112 -23.19 -19.79 -1.95
C VAL A 1112 -23.74 -19.42 -0.58
N LEU A 1113 -24.79 -18.61 -0.49
CA LEU A 1113 -25.43 -18.26 0.79
C LEU A 1113 -26.05 -19.47 1.49
N GLN A 1114 -26.57 -20.41 0.71
CA GLN A 1114 -27.22 -21.61 1.23
C GLN A 1114 -26.22 -22.70 1.64
N ASN A 1115 -25.20 -22.98 0.81
CA ASN A 1115 -24.41 -24.21 0.85
C ASN A 1115 -22.89 -24.05 1.03
N SER A 1116 -22.36 -22.82 1.15
CA SER A 1116 -20.92 -22.62 1.37
C SER A 1116 -20.50 -22.88 2.83
N ASP A 1117 -19.19 -22.97 3.06
CA ASP A 1117 -18.60 -23.09 4.40
C ASP A 1117 -18.98 -21.91 5.32
N ALA A 1118 -19.29 -20.73 4.74
CA ALA A 1118 -19.79 -19.57 5.48
C ALA A 1118 -21.25 -19.71 5.96
N SER A 1119 -22.05 -20.61 5.37
CA SER A 1119 -23.39 -20.95 5.88
C SER A 1119 -23.29 -21.42 7.34
N VAL A 1120 -22.36 -22.34 7.62
CA VAL A 1120 -22.07 -22.87 8.97
C VAL A 1120 -21.49 -21.78 9.89
N LEU A 1121 -20.57 -20.96 9.38
CA LEU A 1121 -19.98 -19.83 10.12
C LEU A 1121 -21.07 -18.87 10.63
N LEU A 1122 -22.04 -18.53 9.78
CA LEU A 1122 -23.09 -17.56 10.07
C LEU A 1122 -24.19 -18.13 10.96
N THR A 1123 -24.77 -19.28 10.63
CA THR A 1123 -26.02 -19.74 11.27
C THR A 1123 -25.80 -20.45 12.60
N ARG A 1124 -24.67 -21.13 12.79
CA ARG A 1124 -24.44 -21.95 13.99
C ARG A 1124 -24.52 -21.10 15.26
N VAL A 1125 -25.31 -21.53 16.25
CA VAL A 1125 -25.35 -20.91 17.57
C VAL A 1125 -24.02 -21.21 18.26
N THR A 1126 -23.18 -20.19 18.40
CA THR A 1126 -21.93 -20.24 19.16
C THR A 1126 -22.09 -19.51 20.47
N GLU A 1127 -21.31 -19.89 21.47
CA GLU A 1127 -21.19 -19.12 22.72
C GLU A 1127 -20.80 -17.67 22.39
N GLY A 1128 -21.33 -16.71 23.16
CA GLY A 1128 -21.20 -15.26 22.91
C GLY A 1128 -21.86 -14.67 21.66
N SER A 1129 -22.50 -15.46 20.77
CA SER A 1129 -23.15 -14.92 19.57
C SER A 1129 -24.53 -14.30 19.82
N GLY A 1130 -24.94 -13.35 18.97
CA GLY A 1130 -26.26 -12.74 19.03
C GLY A 1130 -27.41 -13.75 18.91
N LEU A 1131 -27.26 -14.80 18.08
CA LEU A 1131 -28.22 -15.91 18.02
C LEU A 1131 -28.31 -16.69 19.35
N SER A 1132 -27.19 -16.90 20.05
CA SER A 1132 -27.20 -17.53 21.37
C SER A 1132 -27.91 -16.66 22.40
N GLU A 1133 -27.58 -15.36 22.46
CA GLU A 1133 -28.20 -14.43 23.40
C GLU A 1133 -29.71 -14.26 23.17
N ILE A 1134 -30.16 -14.18 21.91
CA ILE A 1134 -31.59 -14.18 21.56
C ILE A 1134 -32.27 -15.47 22.05
N ALA A 1135 -31.65 -16.63 21.85
CA ALA A 1135 -32.19 -17.92 22.28
C ALA A 1135 -32.13 -18.16 23.80
N LEU A 1136 -31.21 -17.52 24.53
CA LEU A 1136 -31.18 -17.52 25.99
C LEU A 1136 -32.28 -16.63 26.58
N GLN A 1137 -32.45 -15.43 26.02
CA GLN A 1137 -33.29 -14.37 26.60
C GLN A 1137 -34.79 -14.54 26.29
N ALA A 1138 -35.17 -15.19 25.18
CA ALA A 1138 -36.58 -15.36 24.81
C ALA A 1138 -37.38 -16.23 25.81
N GLY A 1139 -38.54 -15.71 26.25
CA GLY A 1139 -39.48 -16.40 27.12
C GLY A 1139 -40.48 -17.32 26.39
N THR A 1140 -40.79 -17.05 25.12
CA THR A 1140 -41.65 -17.91 24.28
C THR A 1140 -41.11 -18.08 22.84
N PRO A 1141 -41.59 -19.08 22.06
CA PRO A 1141 -41.26 -19.21 20.64
C PRO A 1141 -41.68 -18.00 19.79
N GLU A 1142 -42.82 -17.37 20.10
CA GLU A 1142 -43.27 -16.15 19.42
C GLU A 1142 -42.34 -14.97 19.68
N GLU A 1143 -41.88 -14.81 20.93
CA GLU A 1143 -40.88 -13.79 21.27
C GLU A 1143 -39.54 -14.07 20.57
N LEU A 1144 -39.11 -15.34 20.51
CA LEU A 1144 -37.90 -15.75 19.80
C LEU A 1144 -37.95 -15.35 18.31
N VAL A 1145 -39.09 -15.61 17.65
CA VAL A 1145 -39.29 -15.21 16.25
C VAL A 1145 -39.34 -13.68 16.09
N ASP A 1146 -40.01 -12.96 16.98
CA ASP A 1146 -40.00 -11.49 16.97
C ASP A 1146 -38.57 -10.92 17.10
N GLN A 1147 -37.74 -11.49 17.99
CA GLN A 1147 -36.35 -11.08 18.15
C GLN A 1147 -35.48 -11.39 16.92
N LEU A 1148 -35.62 -12.58 16.31
CA LEU A 1148 -34.97 -12.92 15.03
C LEU A 1148 -35.33 -11.92 13.92
N TYR A 1149 -36.61 -11.59 13.77
CA TYR A 1149 -37.09 -10.67 12.74
C TYR A 1149 -36.53 -9.26 12.89
N TRP A 1150 -36.45 -8.74 14.14
CA TRP A 1150 -35.80 -7.45 14.40
C TRP A 1150 -34.28 -7.46 14.14
N SER A 1151 -33.61 -8.61 14.29
CA SER A 1151 -32.16 -8.75 14.04
C SER A 1151 -31.82 -8.90 12.56
N ILE A 1152 -32.60 -9.69 11.81
CA ILE A 1152 -32.30 -10.10 10.44
C ILE A 1152 -32.98 -9.18 9.40
N LEU A 1153 -34.27 -8.89 9.57
CA LEU A 1153 -35.08 -8.12 8.60
C LEU A 1153 -35.40 -6.69 9.06
N ASN A 1154 -35.16 -6.37 10.33
CA ASN A 1154 -35.39 -5.06 10.96
C ASN A 1154 -36.85 -4.57 10.91
N ARG A 1155 -37.80 -5.49 10.77
CA ARG A 1155 -39.25 -5.29 10.83
C ARG A 1155 -39.88 -6.33 11.75
N PRO A 1156 -41.10 -6.14 12.26
CA PRO A 1156 -41.84 -7.25 12.87
C PRO A 1156 -42.21 -8.34 11.84
N PRO A 1157 -42.43 -9.60 12.29
CA PRO A 1157 -43.01 -10.64 11.45
C PRO A 1157 -44.50 -10.37 11.17
N ARG A 1158 -44.98 -10.82 10.02
CA ARG A 1158 -46.41 -10.96 9.72
C ARG A 1158 -46.99 -12.09 10.58
N ASN A 1159 -48.30 -12.07 10.84
CA ASN A 1159 -48.95 -13.09 11.69
C ASN A 1159 -48.73 -14.53 11.17
N GLU A 1160 -48.72 -14.72 9.85
CA GLU A 1160 -48.45 -16.00 9.19
C GLU A 1160 -46.99 -16.44 9.40
N GLU A 1161 -46.03 -15.53 9.19
CA GLU A 1161 -44.59 -15.75 9.41
C GLU A 1161 -44.29 -16.13 10.87
N ARG A 1162 -44.87 -15.39 11.83
CA ARG A 1162 -44.75 -15.67 13.26
C ARG A 1162 -45.33 -17.03 13.60
N THR A 1163 -46.56 -17.31 13.18
CA THR A 1163 -47.25 -18.58 13.49
C THR A 1163 -46.46 -19.78 12.97
N LEU A 1164 -46.00 -19.73 11.71
CA LEU A 1164 -45.20 -20.79 11.10
C LEU A 1164 -43.92 -21.08 11.91
N LEU A 1165 -43.06 -20.08 12.09
CA LEU A 1165 -41.77 -20.27 12.74
C LEU A 1165 -41.90 -20.56 14.25
N ALA A 1166 -42.86 -19.94 14.95
CA ALA A 1166 -43.09 -20.23 16.37
C ALA A 1166 -43.54 -21.69 16.57
N SER A 1167 -44.39 -22.23 15.69
CA SER A 1167 -44.81 -23.65 15.75
C SER A 1167 -43.66 -24.63 15.50
N LEU A 1168 -42.74 -24.31 14.59
CA LEU A 1168 -41.52 -25.10 14.35
C LEU A 1168 -40.58 -25.07 15.55
N LEU A 1169 -40.42 -23.91 16.19
CA LEU A 1169 -39.49 -23.72 17.31
C LEU A 1169 -40.05 -24.12 18.67
N ALA A 1170 -41.36 -24.37 18.78
CA ALA A 1170 -42.05 -24.68 20.04
C ALA A 1170 -41.74 -26.08 20.59
N GLU A 1171 -41.53 -27.09 19.75
CA GLU A 1171 -41.14 -28.41 20.22
C GLU A 1171 -39.77 -28.34 20.91
N GLY A 1172 -39.67 -28.84 22.14
CA GLY A 1172 -38.43 -28.78 22.93
C GLY A 1172 -38.12 -27.44 23.60
N PHE A 1173 -38.67 -26.30 23.16
CA PHE A 1173 -38.33 -24.95 23.66
C PHE A 1173 -38.26 -24.79 25.20
N PRO A 1174 -39.20 -25.32 26.01
CA PRO A 1174 -39.15 -25.20 27.48
C PRO A 1174 -38.03 -26.02 28.13
N ARG A 1175 -37.38 -26.92 27.38
CA ARG A 1175 -36.27 -27.79 27.81
C ARG A 1175 -35.01 -27.57 26.98
N ARG A 1176 -34.96 -26.51 26.15
CA ARG A 1176 -33.89 -26.25 25.18
C ARG A 1176 -32.50 -26.11 25.81
N LEU A 1177 -32.43 -25.68 27.07
CA LEU A 1177 -31.18 -25.52 27.80
C LEU A 1177 -30.80 -26.81 28.54
N LEU A 1178 -29.50 -27.09 28.58
CA LEU A 1178 -28.91 -28.08 29.46
C LEU A 1178 -28.67 -27.47 30.86
N PRO A 1179 -28.93 -28.21 31.96
CA PRO A 1179 -28.49 -27.83 33.30
C PRO A 1179 -26.99 -27.55 33.35
N GLU A 1180 -26.57 -26.61 34.21
CA GLU A 1180 -25.16 -26.19 34.36
C GLU A 1180 -24.20 -27.35 34.69
N SER A 1181 -24.69 -28.42 35.31
CA SER A 1181 -23.94 -29.65 35.57
C SER A 1181 -23.77 -30.60 34.38
N GLU A 1182 -24.55 -30.42 33.30
CA GLU A 1182 -24.57 -31.31 32.12
C GLU A 1182 -23.69 -30.80 30.96
N TRP A 1183 -23.33 -29.51 30.92
CA TRP A 1183 -22.51 -28.92 29.86
C TRP A 1183 -21.15 -28.41 30.35
N LYS A 1184 -20.22 -28.20 29.41
CA LYS A 1184 -18.91 -27.55 29.62
C LYS A 1184 -18.53 -26.77 28.37
N LEU A 1185 -17.82 -25.67 28.53
CA LEU A 1185 -17.27 -24.93 27.38
C LEU A 1185 -16.35 -25.83 26.53
N PRO A 1186 -16.37 -25.68 25.19
CA PRO A 1186 -15.45 -26.41 24.32
C PRO A 1186 -14.00 -26.12 24.69
N GLN A 1187 -13.13 -27.15 24.65
CA GLN A 1187 -11.69 -26.91 24.76
C GLN A 1187 -11.18 -26.24 23.48
N PRO A 1188 -10.25 -25.28 23.57
CA PRO A 1188 -9.58 -24.72 22.39
C PRO A 1188 -8.95 -25.82 21.54
N VAL A 1189 -9.12 -25.72 20.21
CA VAL A 1189 -8.56 -26.71 19.28
C VAL A 1189 -7.04 -26.56 19.25
N GLU A 1190 -6.30 -27.67 19.38
CA GLU A 1190 -4.84 -27.67 19.39
C GLU A 1190 -4.26 -26.88 18.20
N PRO A 1191 -3.34 -25.92 18.41
CA PRO A 1191 -2.80 -25.09 17.34
C PRO A 1191 -2.06 -25.91 16.27
N LEU A 1192 -2.19 -25.52 15.01
CA LEU A 1192 -1.38 -26.10 13.92
C LEU A 1192 -0.04 -25.37 13.79
N PRO A 1193 1.01 -26.02 13.24
CA PRO A 1193 2.23 -25.33 12.81
C PRO A 1193 1.88 -24.23 11.81
N VAL A 1194 2.54 -23.07 11.90
CA VAL A 1194 2.22 -21.93 11.02
C VAL A 1194 2.98 -22.04 9.70
N VAL A 1195 2.26 -22.05 8.59
CA VAL A 1195 2.82 -21.91 7.25
C VAL A 1195 2.88 -20.41 6.90
N THR A 1196 4.04 -19.95 6.44
CA THR A 1196 4.27 -18.58 5.98
C THR A 1196 5.10 -18.59 4.70
N TRP A 1197 5.31 -17.42 4.09
CA TRP A 1197 6.21 -17.27 2.95
C TRP A 1197 7.61 -17.86 3.20
N SER A 1198 8.07 -17.93 4.45
CA SER A 1198 9.37 -18.50 4.83
C SER A 1198 9.52 -20.01 4.63
N ASN A 1199 8.43 -20.78 4.73
CA ASN A 1199 8.45 -22.25 4.82
C ASN A 1199 7.42 -22.95 3.89
N HIS A 1200 6.71 -22.19 3.06
CA HIS A 1200 5.59 -22.69 2.24
C HIS A 1200 5.94 -23.79 1.21
N VAL A 1201 7.22 -24.03 0.91
CA VAL A 1201 7.64 -25.07 -0.05
C VAL A 1201 7.92 -26.43 0.60
N GLN A 1202 7.85 -26.53 1.94
CA GLN A 1202 8.10 -27.79 2.64
C GLN A 1202 6.99 -28.82 2.36
N PRO A 1203 7.32 -30.13 2.30
CA PRO A 1203 6.33 -31.18 2.00
C PRO A 1203 5.11 -31.16 2.93
N GLU A 1204 5.32 -30.90 4.22
CA GLU A 1204 4.29 -30.90 5.26
C GLU A 1204 3.34 -29.69 5.18
N ALA A 1205 3.74 -28.62 4.50
CA ALA A 1205 2.95 -27.38 4.41
C ALA A 1205 1.58 -27.61 3.76
N ASN A 1206 1.50 -28.49 2.75
CA ASN A 1206 0.25 -28.87 2.11
C ASN A 1206 -0.67 -29.67 3.04
N SER A 1207 -0.10 -30.57 3.87
CA SER A 1207 -0.88 -31.33 4.86
C SER A 1207 -1.47 -30.43 5.95
N ILE A 1208 -0.75 -29.38 6.33
CA ILE A 1208 -1.24 -28.36 7.27
C ILE A 1208 -2.37 -27.54 6.64
N ALA A 1209 -2.22 -27.08 5.40
CA ALA A 1209 -3.26 -26.33 4.69
C ALA A 1209 -4.58 -27.13 4.58
N VAL A 1210 -4.51 -28.42 4.25
CA VAL A 1210 -5.69 -29.32 4.22
C VAL A 1210 -6.32 -29.48 5.61
N LEU A 1211 -5.53 -29.51 6.69
CA LEU A 1211 -6.07 -29.53 8.07
C LEU A 1211 -6.70 -28.19 8.48
N MET A 1212 -6.18 -27.06 7.98
CA MET A 1212 -6.80 -25.74 8.16
C MET A 1212 -8.14 -25.64 7.41
N GLU A 1213 -8.19 -26.11 6.16
CA GLU A 1213 -9.41 -26.20 5.35
C GLU A 1213 -10.49 -27.06 6.02
N GLN A 1214 -10.12 -28.24 6.54
CA GLN A 1214 -11.03 -29.11 7.30
C GLN A 1214 -11.56 -28.45 8.57
N ARG A 1215 -10.73 -27.66 9.28
CA ARG A 1215 -11.17 -26.90 10.47
C ARG A 1215 -12.09 -25.75 10.12
N ALA A 1216 -11.83 -25.01 9.03
CA ALA A 1216 -12.71 -23.96 8.53
C ALA A 1216 -14.10 -24.52 8.18
N ARG A 1217 -14.14 -25.64 7.44
CA ARG A 1217 -15.37 -26.39 7.12
C ARG A 1217 -16.12 -26.90 8.35
N GLY A 1218 -15.38 -27.33 9.37
CA GLY A 1218 -15.97 -27.75 10.64
C GLY A 1218 -16.76 -26.64 11.32
N GLY A 1219 -16.36 -25.37 11.11
CA GLY A 1219 -16.93 -24.19 11.74
C GLY A 1219 -16.58 -24.05 13.24
N PRO A 1220 -16.91 -22.92 13.87
CA PRO A 1220 -16.75 -22.73 15.31
C PRO A 1220 -17.58 -23.75 16.10
N PRO A 1221 -17.18 -24.16 17.32
CA PRO A 1221 -17.94 -25.12 18.09
C PRO A 1221 -19.33 -24.57 18.46
N ALA A 1222 -20.34 -25.45 18.44
CA ALA A 1222 -21.69 -25.10 18.86
C ALA A 1222 -21.75 -24.77 20.36
N ASP A 1223 -22.66 -23.89 20.74
CA ASP A 1223 -22.89 -23.49 22.12
C ASP A 1223 -23.40 -24.68 22.96
N PRO A 1224 -22.60 -25.19 23.92
CA PRO A 1224 -22.92 -26.41 24.66
C PRO A 1224 -24.06 -26.21 25.66
N ARG A 1225 -24.58 -24.98 25.85
CA ARG A 1225 -25.70 -24.69 26.74
C ARG A 1225 -27.03 -25.18 26.18
N PHE A 1226 -27.12 -25.46 24.88
CA PHE A 1226 -28.35 -25.91 24.22
C PHE A 1226 -28.35 -27.42 23.92
N ARG A 1227 -29.54 -28.02 23.95
CA ARG A 1227 -29.77 -29.38 23.45
C ARG A 1227 -29.64 -29.40 21.92
N PRO A 1228 -28.83 -30.30 21.32
CA PRO A 1228 -28.57 -30.32 19.88
C PRO A 1228 -29.84 -30.33 19.02
N GLU A 1229 -30.84 -31.12 19.43
CA GLU A 1229 -32.07 -31.35 18.67
C GLU A 1229 -32.92 -30.09 18.53
N TRP A 1230 -32.92 -29.21 19.55
CA TRP A 1230 -33.59 -27.91 19.49
C TRP A 1230 -32.72 -26.85 18.81
N ARG A 1231 -31.41 -26.87 19.10
CA ARG A 1231 -30.42 -25.97 18.51
C ARG A 1231 -30.46 -26.05 16.98
N GLU A 1232 -30.48 -27.25 16.42
CA GLU A 1232 -30.46 -27.48 14.98
C GLU A 1232 -31.72 -26.92 14.28
N ALA A 1233 -32.91 -27.14 14.84
CA ALA A 1233 -34.14 -26.53 14.33
C ALA A 1233 -34.13 -24.99 14.39
N TYR A 1234 -33.44 -24.41 15.39
CA TYR A 1234 -33.27 -22.97 15.53
C TYR A 1234 -32.19 -22.40 14.58
N GLU A 1235 -31.15 -23.17 14.27
CA GLU A 1235 -30.16 -22.86 13.23
C GLU A 1235 -30.80 -22.89 11.84
N ASP A 1236 -31.65 -23.89 11.54
CA ASP A 1236 -32.43 -23.98 10.30
C ASP A 1236 -33.43 -22.82 10.14
N ALA A 1237 -34.11 -22.42 11.22
CA ALA A 1237 -34.99 -21.25 11.22
C ALA A 1237 -34.20 -19.95 10.96
N SER A 1238 -33.00 -19.81 11.54
CA SER A 1238 -32.12 -18.66 11.33
C SER A 1238 -31.56 -18.63 9.90
N TRP A 1239 -31.10 -19.78 9.39
CA TRP A 1239 -30.68 -19.99 8.00
C TRP A 1239 -31.78 -19.59 7.01
N SER A 1240 -33.02 -20.00 7.29
CA SER A 1240 -34.19 -19.72 6.44
C SER A 1240 -34.44 -18.22 6.31
N LEU A 1241 -34.27 -17.45 7.39
CA LEU A 1241 -34.47 -16.00 7.40
C LEU A 1241 -33.35 -15.24 6.67
N LEU A 1242 -32.09 -15.66 6.84
CA LEU A 1242 -30.94 -15.07 6.14
C LEU A 1242 -31.00 -15.33 4.63
N ASN A 1243 -31.61 -16.45 4.21
CA ASN A 1243 -31.80 -16.83 2.81
C ASN A 1243 -33.14 -16.35 2.20
N LEU A 1244 -33.95 -15.57 2.91
CA LEU A 1244 -35.10 -14.91 2.31
C LEU A 1244 -34.65 -13.90 1.25
N SER A 1245 -35.33 -13.90 0.11
CA SER A 1245 -35.03 -12.96 -0.98
C SER A 1245 -35.15 -11.50 -0.55
N GLU A 1246 -35.95 -11.19 0.48
CA GLU A 1246 -36.06 -9.88 1.13
C GLU A 1246 -34.71 -9.37 1.68
N PHE A 1247 -33.87 -10.25 2.24
CA PHE A 1247 -32.65 -9.84 2.94
C PHE A 1247 -31.68 -9.10 2.02
N VAL A 1248 -31.51 -9.57 0.77
CA VAL A 1248 -30.51 -9.04 -0.19
C VAL A 1248 -30.92 -7.75 -0.92
N TRP A 1249 -32.10 -7.18 -0.62
CA TRP A 1249 -32.53 -5.90 -1.20
C TRP A 1249 -32.29 -4.72 -0.25
N ILE A 1250 -31.97 -3.58 -0.86
CA ILE A 1250 -32.22 -2.26 -0.29
C ILE A 1250 -33.69 -1.95 -0.64
N PRO A 1251 -34.60 -1.85 0.35
CA PRO A 1251 -36.04 -1.75 0.13
C PRO A 1251 -36.47 -0.31 -0.21
#